data_AF-A0A1E7IST3-F1
#
_entry.id   AF-A0A1E7IST3-F1
#
_cell.length_a   1.000
_cell.length_b   1.000
_cell.length_c   1.000
_cell.angle_alpha   90.00
_cell.angle_beta   90.00
_cell.angle_gamma   90.00
#
_symmetry.space_group_name_H-M   'P 1'
#
loop_
_entity.id
_entity.type
_entity.pdbx_description
1 polymer ?
#
loop_
_entity_poly.entity_id
_entity_poly.type
_entity_poly.pdbx_seq_one_letter_code
_entity_poly.pdbx_strand_id
1 'polypeptide(L)'
;MTKQCMVAMLFMFSLLTAAAAWAEGEPAVLLWDIQNRHAETEMAGIEERASVLLAEALHTLGLFRVMDRQFAGAAEGADPLSPTVLSKLSGVDFLVTGTLSGDDLATEITLKFIAPKTGQVVKTLKAANITTPHIEPIIRKLYRRIKAAFPLCGQVIQVHGEKVYLDVGSAQGVKVDDRFRLSELIEIKAGATVIDHEEVPVGTLVIKKVMANAAWGLYRPGPDGGGARIGLTAKSLVAEQRRPDDAPPTREIIALKPFDNLSGESRNDYIGAGIADSLLTSLSSLKTFRLVERAQIEKLFAEQRLGSSWIFDQQTTVESGRLWSPRFVISGSFQRMGEFYRIDGRMLDLESSEVIAAESIIGKDLFQLTRELGDILLRNLEGKKALKDSRLKGLRVATRSAAQIPMSAYHLLPELGVHIQEVAINNGTGRTQRLTVQAELTGISHKVRQTVEIEAGQELTINPQPDLLPGLLKQITSARRASWTIEVLLADGRSVYEQSSPVELLPYDALVYHQQFIDQKKDLLPTVAAWISPNLPEGAKILSAAAERTASRTLTGYQTSGFLTGAADQATGEQRTAWTREQVGALYDTLKGYGIRYVDQSTQFPAAALQRVLLPAEALKHKSANCIDGAVLFSSLMLRAGLNPIIIIVPGHAFVGWETWQGSRQYEVLETTQLGYAAFDSALAEGHSRAKDAHIADSLTRLRFRRDGMKRIGQATILDVRTLKKKIGDLPI
;
A
#
# COMPACT_ATOMS: atom_id res chain seq x y z
N MET A 1 35.83 41.46 1.03
CA MET A 1 36.60 40.66 2.00
C MET A 1 35.93 40.73 3.37
N THR A 2 34.96 39.86 3.70
CA THR A 2 34.47 39.59 5.09
C THR A 2 33.32 38.54 5.13
N LYS A 3 33.41 37.46 4.34
CA LYS A 3 32.64 36.22 4.57
C LYS A 3 33.47 34.94 4.34
N GLN A 4 34.46 34.98 3.45
CA GLN A 4 35.39 33.85 3.20
C GLN A 4 36.39 33.58 4.35
N CYS A 5 36.84 34.59 5.11
CA CYS A 5 37.76 34.36 6.24
C CYS A 5 37.12 33.67 7.44
N MET A 6 35.80 33.81 7.65
CA MET A 6 35.14 33.23 8.84
C MET A 6 34.89 31.73 8.70
N VAL A 7 34.68 31.25 7.46
CA VAL A 7 34.49 29.81 7.17
C VAL A 7 35.82 29.05 7.20
N ALA A 8 36.91 29.65 6.70
CA ALA A 8 38.25 29.07 6.78
C ALA A 8 38.78 28.95 8.22
N MET A 9 38.39 29.89 9.11
CA MET A 9 38.86 29.92 10.50
C MET A 9 38.13 28.90 11.40
N LEU A 10 36.86 28.56 11.07
CA LEU A 10 36.14 27.44 11.70
C LEU A 10 36.66 26.07 11.24
N PHE A 11 37.16 25.96 10.00
CA PHE A 11 37.76 24.74 9.46
C PHE A 11 39.10 24.39 10.13
N MET A 12 39.94 25.39 10.45
CA MET A 12 41.21 25.14 11.15
C MET A 12 41.02 24.73 12.62
N PHE A 13 39.98 25.23 13.30
CA PHE A 13 39.80 25.00 14.73
C PHE A 13 39.25 23.61 15.07
N SER A 14 38.50 22.97 14.17
CA SER A 14 38.02 21.59 14.35
C SER A 14 39.09 20.53 14.04
N LEU A 15 40.09 20.86 13.19
CA LEU A 15 41.22 19.99 12.87
C LEU A 15 42.32 20.00 13.95
N LEU A 16 42.43 21.06 14.76
CA LEU A 16 43.55 21.25 15.71
C LEU A 16 43.34 20.66 17.11
N THR A 17 42.15 20.16 17.46
CA THR A 17 41.85 19.68 18.82
C THR A 17 41.84 18.16 19.00
N ALA A 18 42.17 17.38 17.95
CA ALA A 18 42.25 15.92 18.03
C ALA A 18 43.47 15.33 17.30
N ALA A 19 44.63 16.01 17.38
CA ALA A 19 45.92 15.35 17.19
C ALA A 19 46.22 14.44 18.41
N ALA A 20 45.32 13.48 18.68
CA ALA A 20 45.56 12.39 19.61
C ALA A 20 46.25 11.26 18.83
N ALA A 21 47.34 10.74 19.39
CA ALA A 21 48.26 9.79 18.78
C ALA A 21 47.54 8.65 18.01
N TRP A 22 47.69 8.66 16.68
CA TRP A 22 47.20 7.62 15.79
C TRP A 22 48.18 6.43 15.84
N ALA A 23 47.68 5.20 15.92
CA ALA A 23 48.50 3.99 15.91
C ALA A 23 49.03 3.70 14.49
N GLU A 24 50.26 3.20 14.37
CA GLU A 24 50.80 2.69 13.11
C GLU A 24 49.92 1.54 12.60
N GLY A 25 49.28 1.69 11.43
CA GLY A 25 48.57 0.60 10.75
C GLY A 25 47.22 0.95 10.09
N GLU A 26 46.63 2.12 10.33
CA GLU A 26 45.36 2.50 9.68
C GLU A 26 45.58 2.96 8.23
N PRO A 27 44.76 2.49 7.27
CA PRO A 27 44.92 2.85 5.86
C PRO A 27 44.66 4.34 5.65
N ALA A 28 45.60 5.03 5.02
CA ALA A 28 45.50 6.44 4.72
C ALA A 28 44.72 6.67 3.42
N VAL A 29 43.71 7.55 3.49
CA VAL A 29 42.87 7.91 2.33
C VAL A 29 43.05 9.38 1.96
N LEU A 30 43.21 9.66 0.68
CA LEU A 30 43.27 11.02 0.13
C LEU A 30 42.11 11.23 -0.85
N LEU A 31 41.19 12.15 -0.55
CA LEU A 31 40.16 12.58 -1.50
C LEU A 31 40.76 13.63 -2.44
N TRP A 32 40.86 13.32 -3.73
CA TRP A 32 41.50 14.21 -4.71
C TRP A 32 40.55 15.33 -5.17
N ASP A 33 39.51 14.96 -5.91
CA ASP A 33 38.44 15.84 -6.38
C ASP A 33 37.18 15.05 -6.73
N ILE A 34 36.08 15.77 -6.94
CA ILE A 34 34.87 15.28 -7.59
C ILE A 34 34.69 16.10 -8.85
N GLN A 35 34.77 15.47 -10.02
CA GLN A 35 34.56 16.16 -11.29
C GLN A 35 33.07 16.28 -11.59
N ASN A 36 32.60 17.50 -11.84
CA ASN A 36 31.24 17.74 -12.29
C ASN A 36 31.11 17.55 -13.80
N ARG A 37 30.29 16.58 -14.21
CA ARG A 37 29.90 16.28 -15.60
C ARG A 37 28.39 16.24 -15.75
N HIS A 38 27.67 16.96 -14.90
CA HIS A 38 26.23 17.06 -14.94
C HIS A 38 25.78 17.91 -16.15
N ALA A 39 24.67 17.53 -16.80
CA ALA A 39 24.16 18.22 -17.98
C ALA A 39 23.53 19.59 -17.63
N GLU A 40 22.90 19.69 -16.46
CA GLU A 40 22.24 20.92 -15.97
C GLU A 40 23.23 21.97 -15.47
N THR A 41 23.06 23.22 -15.94
CA THR A 41 23.90 24.37 -15.57
C THR A 41 23.72 24.81 -14.12
N GLU A 42 22.55 24.55 -13.52
CA GLU A 42 22.23 24.85 -12.12
C GLU A 42 23.06 24.02 -11.12
N MET A 43 23.70 22.94 -11.59
CA MET A 43 24.53 22.06 -10.76
C MET A 43 25.99 22.51 -10.66
N ALA A 44 26.36 23.63 -11.27
CA ALA A 44 27.72 24.17 -11.20
C ALA A 44 28.12 24.54 -9.75
N GLY A 45 29.31 24.11 -9.30
CA GLY A 45 29.82 24.37 -7.96
C GLY A 45 29.35 23.39 -6.88
N ILE A 46 28.42 22.47 -7.19
CA ILE A 46 27.92 21.48 -6.24
C ILE A 46 28.98 20.42 -5.89
N GLU A 47 29.97 20.23 -6.75
CA GLU A 47 31.12 19.35 -6.57
C GLU A 47 32.00 19.74 -5.37
N GLU A 48 32.13 21.03 -5.07
CA GLU A 48 32.85 21.51 -3.88
C GLU A 48 32.11 21.09 -2.61
N ARG A 49 30.79 21.27 -2.60
CA ARG A 49 29.93 20.87 -1.48
C ARG A 49 29.94 19.36 -1.28
N ALA A 50 29.89 18.59 -2.37
CA ALA A 50 29.98 17.14 -2.35
C ALA A 50 31.33 16.66 -1.78
N SER A 51 32.43 17.32 -2.16
CA SER A 51 33.77 16.98 -1.70
C SER A 51 33.92 17.20 -0.18
N VAL A 52 33.42 18.33 0.34
CA VAL A 52 33.42 18.62 1.79
C VAL A 52 32.63 17.58 2.58
N LEU A 53 31.39 17.30 2.16
CA LEU A 53 30.52 16.34 2.85
C LEU A 53 31.07 14.91 2.79
N LEU A 54 31.74 14.54 1.69
CA LEU A 54 32.35 13.23 1.56
C LEU A 54 33.60 13.08 2.42
N ALA A 55 34.45 14.13 2.51
CA ALA A 55 35.60 14.13 3.41
C ALA A 55 35.15 14.00 4.88
N GLU A 56 34.11 14.74 5.29
CA GLU A 56 33.50 14.61 6.62
C GLU A 56 32.93 13.21 6.86
N ALA A 57 32.26 12.63 5.86
CA ALA A 57 31.73 11.27 5.92
C ALA A 57 32.84 10.23 6.08
N LEU A 58 33.94 10.34 5.35
CA LEU A 58 35.11 9.46 5.46
C LEU A 58 35.78 9.57 6.83
N HIS A 59 35.93 10.79 7.36
CA HIS A 59 36.46 11.02 8.70
C HIS A 59 35.55 10.42 9.77
N THR A 60 34.23 10.64 9.68
CA THR A 60 33.22 10.13 10.63
C THR A 60 33.11 8.61 10.63
N LEU A 61 33.51 7.93 9.54
CA LEU A 61 33.53 6.48 9.49
C LEU A 61 34.58 5.87 10.41
N GLY A 62 35.69 6.58 10.69
CA GLY A 62 36.82 6.04 11.46
C GLY A 62 37.51 4.83 10.79
N LEU A 63 37.28 4.64 9.49
CA LEU A 63 37.84 3.53 8.70
C LEU A 63 39.20 3.86 8.08
N PHE A 64 39.51 5.15 7.95
CA PHE A 64 40.69 5.63 7.25
C PHE A 64 41.26 6.85 7.96
N ARG A 65 42.59 7.01 7.89
CA ARG A 65 43.24 8.29 8.18
C ARG A 65 43.09 9.22 6.99
N VAL A 66 42.19 10.19 7.06
CA VAL A 66 41.92 11.15 5.97
C VAL A 66 43.07 12.16 5.89
N MET A 67 43.77 12.20 4.75
CA MET A 67 44.89 13.10 4.50
C MET A 67 44.45 14.36 3.75
N ASP A 68 45.15 15.47 4.01
CA ASP A 68 44.91 16.75 3.32
C ASP A 68 45.55 16.74 1.92
N ARG A 69 44.86 17.34 0.95
CA ARG A 69 45.33 17.51 -0.43
C ARG A 69 46.63 18.32 -0.54
N GLN A 70 46.91 19.21 0.41
CA GLN A 70 48.18 19.95 0.48
C GLN A 70 49.40 19.02 0.56
N PHE A 71 49.22 17.80 1.06
CA PHE A 71 50.26 16.77 1.15
C PHE A 71 50.79 16.32 -0.22
N ALA A 72 49.98 16.43 -1.29
CA ALA A 72 50.36 15.97 -2.63
C ALA A 72 51.21 16.98 -3.42
N GLY A 73 51.33 18.24 -2.97
CA GLY A 73 52.15 19.28 -3.60
C GLY A 73 51.88 19.50 -5.10
N ALA A 74 50.65 19.22 -5.55
CA ALA A 74 50.24 19.26 -6.96
C ALA A 74 49.35 20.48 -7.24
N ALA A 75 49.52 21.09 -8.40
CA ALA A 75 48.70 22.23 -8.85
C ALA A 75 47.23 21.82 -9.07
N GLU A 76 46.30 22.77 -8.96
CA GLU A 76 44.90 22.57 -9.32
C GLU A 76 44.77 22.05 -10.76
N GLY A 77 43.99 20.98 -10.97
CA GLY A 77 43.77 20.37 -12.28
C GLY A 77 44.83 19.36 -12.74
N ALA A 78 45.86 19.06 -11.93
CA ALA A 78 46.81 18.01 -12.26
C ALA A 78 46.14 16.61 -12.30
N ASP A 79 46.51 15.79 -13.28
CA ASP A 79 46.01 14.42 -13.39
C ASP A 79 46.44 13.59 -12.16
N PRO A 80 45.47 13.10 -11.34
CA PRO A 80 45.76 12.32 -10.14
C PRO A 80 46.53 11.03 -10.41
N LEU A 81 46.48 10.50 -11.63
CA LEU A 81 47.14 9.26 -12.03
C LEU A 81 48.47 9.49 -12.76
N SER A 82 48.92 10.74 -12.87
CA SER A 82 50.21 11.03 -13.48
C SER A 82 51.37 10.46 -12.64
N PRO A 83 52.44 9.93 -13.27
CA PRO A 83 53.59 9.38 -12.56
C PRO A 83 54.24 10.37 -11.56
N THR A 84 54.19 11.67 -11.88
CA THR A 84 54.71 12.76 -11.03
C THR A 84 53.89 12.98 -9.76
N VAL A 85 52.57 12.76 -9.81
CA VAL A 85 51.68 12.86 -8.64
C VAL A 85 51.79 11.58 -7.83
N LEU A 86 51.70 10.41 -8.47
CA LEU A 86 51.77 9.11 -7.81
C LEU A 86 53.09 8.90 -7.04
N SER A 87 54.22 9.40 -7.57
CA SER A 87 55.52 9.33 -6.88
C SER A 87 55.61 10.17 -5.60
N LYS A 88 54.74 11.17 -5.42
CA LYS A 88 54.67 12.02 -4.22
C LYS A 88 53.67 11.53 -3.16
N LEU A 89 52.82 10.55 -3.48
CA LEU A 89 51.80 10.00 -2.58
C LEU A 89 52.32 8.88 -1.66
N SER A 90 53.60 8.96 -1.25
CA SER A 90 54.19 7.99 -0.34
C SER A 90 53.49 8.03 1.02
N GLY A 91 52.83 6.93 1.40
CA GLY A 91 52.07 6.83 2.65
C GLY A 91 50.55 7.05 2.50
N VAL A 92 50.04 7.18 1.27
CA VAL A 92 48.60 7.09 0.94
C VAL A 92 48.29 5.68 0.44
N ASP A 93 47.34 5.00 1.08
CA ASP A 93 46.91 3.65 0.70
C ASP A 93 45.79 3.69 -0.34
N PHE A 94 44.89 4.69 -0.25
CA PHE A 94 43.81 4.90 -1.21
C PHE A 94 43.72 6.35 -1.67
N LEU A 95 43.84 6.56 -2.97
CA LEU A 95 43.45 7.79 -3.65
C LEU A 95 42.00 7.69 -4.09
N VAL A 96 41.14 8.63 -3.66
CA VAL A 96 39.72 8.65 -4.00
C VAL A 96 39.45 9.74 -5.03
N THR A 97 38.89 9.35 -6.17
CA THR A 97 38.41 10.28 -7.20
C THR A 97 36.91 10.12 -7.40
N GLY A 98 36.21 11.23 -7.66
CA GLY A 98 34.78 11.25 -7.86
C GLY A 98 34.35 11.79 -9.22
N THR A 99 33.19 11.37 -9.70
CA THR A 99 32.51 11.99 -10.83
C THR A 99 31.04 12.15 -10.47
N LEU A 100 30.56 13.38 -10.57
CA LEU A 100 29.15 13.73 -10.51
C LEU A 100 28.62 13.80 -11.94
N SER A 101 27.60 13.03 -12.26
CA SER A 101 27.00 12.98 -13.60
C SER A 101 25.50 12.83 -13.50
N GLY A 102 24.76 13.34 -14.47
CA GLY A 102 23.31 13.33 -14.40
C GLY A 102 22.67 14.33 -15.34
N ASP A 103 21.35 14.37 -15.32
CA ASP A 103 20.48 15.24 -16.10
C ASP A 103 19.36 15.81 -15.20
N ASP A 104 18.36 16.43 -15.83
CA ASP A 104 17.16 16.96 -15.17
C ASP A 104 16.37 15.90 -14.38
N LEU A 105 16.60 14.61 -14.64
CA LEU A 105 15.89 13.51 -14.00
C LEU A 105 16.65 12.92 -12.81
N ALA A 106 17.95 12.69 -12.95
CA ALA A 106 18.74 12.08 -11.88
C ALA A 106 20.19 12.56 -11.79
N THR A 107 20.66 12.69 -10.55
CA THR A 107 22.07 12.96 -10.22
C THR A 107 22.72 11.69 -9.64
N GLU A 108 23.84 11.26 -10.21
CA GLU A 108 24.69 10.15 -9.74
C GLU A 108 26.08 10.67 -9.31
N ILE A 109 26.58 10.19 -8.17
CA ILE A 109 28.00 10.26 -7.82
C ILE A 109 28.62 8.87 -7.94
N THR A 110 29.70 8.78 -8.71
CA THR A 110 30.60 7.62 -8.76
C THR A 110 31.91 7.96 -8.07
N LEU A 111 32.34 7.15 -7.10
CA LEU A 111 33.63 7.22 -6.42
C LEU A 111 34.50 6.02 -6.81
N LYS A 112 35.79 6.27 -7.00
CA LYS A 112 36.81 5.24 -7.25
C LYS A 112 37.90 5.32 -6.20
N PHE A 113 38.20 4.20 -5.55
CA PHE A 113 39.31 4.03 -4.63
C PHE A 113 40.45 3.38 -5.42
N ILE A 114 41.61 4.03 -5.46
CA ILE A 114 42.74 3.66 -6.31
C ILE A 114 43.96 3.46 -5.42
N ALA A 115 44.69 2.36 -5.59
CA ALA A 115 45.94 2.11 -4.90
C ALA A 115 47.08 2.89 -5.60
N PRO A 116 47.69 3.92 -4.99
CA PRO A 116 48.64 4.80 -5.70
C PRO A 116 49.90 4.08 -6.18
N LYS A 117 50.33 3.04 -5.45
CA LYS A 117 51.53 2.25 -5.79
C LYS A 117 51.37 1.44 -7.08
N THR A 118 50.15 1.01 -7.42
CA THR A 118 49.87 0.14 -8.57
C THR A 118 49.02 0.82 -9.64
N GLY A 119 48.38 1.95 -9.33
CA GLY A 119 47.39 2.60 -10.20
C GLY A 119 46.08 1.82 -10.33
N GLN A 120 45.92 0.70 -9.63
CA GLN A 120 44.74 -0.17 -9.75
C GLN A 120 43.54 0.41 -9.01
N VAL A 121 42.37 0.38 -9.66
CA VAL A 121 41.09 0.68 -9.00
C VAL A 121 40.72 -0.49 -8.09
N VAL A 122 40.80 -0.27 -6.78
CA VAL A 122 40.49 -1.25 -5.74
C VAL A 122 38.98 -1.38 -5.55
N LYS A 123 38.24 -0.27 -5.62
CA LYS A 123 36.78 -0.30 -5.49
C LYS A 123 36.14 0.85 -6.26
N THR A 124 34.99 0.59 -6.89
CA THR A 124 34.12 1.62 -7.43
C THR A 124 32.78 1.58 -6.70
N LEU A 125 32.34 2.73 -6.19
CA LEU A 125 31.09 2.88 -5.47
C LEU A 125 30.25 3.95 -6.15
N LYS A 126 28.97 3.64 -6.40
CA LYS A 126 28.04 4.58 -7.04
C LYS A 126 26.90 4.93 -6.11
N ALA A 127 26.22 6.04 -6.31
CA ALA A 127 24.90 6.31 -5.74
C ALA A 127 24.17 7.35 -6.57
N ALA A 128 22.89 7.13 -6.83
CA ALA A 128 22.04 8.04 -7.59
C ALA A 128 20.79 8.46 -6.79
N ASN A 129 20.20 9.59 -7.17
CA ASN A 129 18.91 10.07 -6.68
C ASN A 129 18.22 10.95 -7.74
N ILE A 130 16.90 11.10 -7.65
CA ILE A 130 16.14 12.02 -8.52
C ILE A 130 16.60 13.45 -8.24
N THR A 131 16.82 14.24 -9.30
CA THR A 131 17.46 15.55 -9.22
C THR A 131 16.63 16.54 -8.39
N THR A 132 17.22 16.98 -7.28
CA THR A 132 16.92 18.20 -6.51
C THR A 132 18.29 18.74 -6.08
N PRO A 133 18.49 20.05 -5.86
CA PRO A 133 19.82 20.65 -5.63
C PRO A 133 20.51 20.23 -4.30
N HIS A 134 20.05 19.14 -3.66
CA HIS A 134 20.54 18.62 -2.39
C HIS A 134 21.36 17.35 -2.60
N ILE A 135 22.67 17.42 -2.38
CA ILE A 135 23.60 16.30 -2.56
C ILE A 135 23.64 15.35 -1.35
N GLU A 136 23.14 15.80 -0.20
CA GLU A 136 23.17 15.10 1.09
C GLU A 136 22.54 13.68 1.06
N PRO A 137 21.40 13.43 0.38
CA PRO A 137 20.81 12.09 0.28
C PRO A 137 21.74 11.10 -0.45
N ILE A 138 22.46 11.57 -1.47
CA ILE A 138 23.42 10.76 -2.25
C ILE A 138 24.64 10.44 -1.38
N ILE A 139 25.19 11.44 -0.67
CA ILE A 139 26.30 11.24 0.28
C ILE A 139 25.92 10.24 1.38
N ARG A 140 24.69 10.29 1.94
CA ARG A 140 24.23 9.28 2.91
C ARG A 140 24.13 7.86 2.34
N LYS A 141 23.81 7.71 1.05
CA LYS A 141 23.83 6.39 0.36
C LYS A 141 25.27 5.92 0.18
N LEU A 142 26.19 6.81 -0.21
CA LEU A 142 27.61 6.50 -0.36
C LEU A 142 28.27 6.13 0.97
N TYR A 143 28.00 6.86 2.06
CA TYR A 143 28.47 6.53 3.41
C TYR A 143 28.18 5.06 3.78
N ARG A 144 26.95 4.61 3.53
CA ARG A 144 26.53 3.22 3.78
C ARG A 144 27.27 2.22 2.89
N ARG A 145 27.46 2.56 1.60
CA ARG A 145 28.17 1.71 0.65
C ARG A 145 29.68 1.63 0.94
N ILE A 146 30.31 2.72 1.39
CA ILE A 146 31.72 2.74 1.82
C ILE A 146 31.89 1.85 3.05
N LYS A 147 31.02 2.01 4.07
CA LYS A 147 31.04 1.16 5.27
C LYS A 147 30.88 -0.33 4.95
N ALA A 148 30.07 -0.67 3.94
CA ALA A 148 29.91 -2.06 3.51
C ALA A 148 31.07 -2.59 2.66
N ALA A 149 31.68 -1.74 1.85
CA ALA A 149 32.80 -2.12 0.99
C ALA A 149 34.11 -2.32 1.77
N PHE A 150 34.25 -1.65 2.92
CA PHE A 150 35.43 -1.70 3.79
C PHE A 150 34.97 -2.06 5.22
N PRO A 151 34.68 -3.34 5.50
CA PRO A 151 34.25 -3.76 6.83
C PRO A 151 35.37 -3.58 7.85
N LEU A 152 35.00 -3.29 9.11
CA LEU A 152 35.98 -3.26 10.21
C LEU A 152 36.56 -4.65 10.44
N CYS A 153 37.88 -4.73 10.51
CA CYS A 153 38.62 -5.96 10.75
C CYS A 153 39.37 -5.85 12.07
N GLY A 154 39.27 -6.90 12.90
CA GLY A 154 40.08 -7.06 14.10
C GLY A 154 40.41 -8.53 14.33
N GLN A 155 41.06 -8.83 15.44
CA GLN A 155 41.39 -10.18 15.88
C GLN A 155 40.88 -10.44 17.29
N VAL A 156 40.55 -11.71 17.56
CA VAL A 156 40.20 -12.17 18.90
C VAL A 156 41.48 -12.23 19.74
N ILE A 157 41.57 -11.34 20.72
CA ILE A 157 42.72 -11.25 21.63
C ILE A 157 42.52 -12.01 22.94
N GLN A 158 41.26 -12.22 23.37
CA GLN A 158 40.98 -12.94 24.61
C GLN A 158 39.56 -13.54 24.60
N VAL A 159 39.42 -14.71 25.23
CA VAL A 159 38.13 -15.42 25.38
C VAL A 159 37.93 -15.83 26.84
N HIS A 160 36.77 -15.50 27.40
CA HIS A 160 36.33 -15.89 28.74
C HIS A 160 34.88 -16.38 28.70
N GLY A 161 34.67 -17.69 28.60
CA GLY A 161 33.34 -18.27 28.39
C GLY A 161 32.73 -17.73 27.09
N GLU A 162 31.56 -17.11 27.17
CA GLU A 162 30.88 -16.49 26.01
C GLU A 162 31.39 -15.08 25.68
N LYS A 163 32.27 -14.49 26.51
CA LYS A 163 32.82 -13.15 26.28
C LYS A 163 34.07 -13.23 25.43
N VAL A 164 34.05 -12.53 24.30
CA VAL A 164 35.18 -12.46 23.36
C VAL A 164 35.61 -11.01 23.20
N TYR A 165 36.91 -10.77 23.33
CA TYR A 165 37.55 -9.46 23.22
C TYR A 165 38.22 -9.32 21.84
N LEU A 166 38.00 -8.17 21.21
CA LEU A 166 38.64 -7.75 19.97
C LEU A 166 39.64 -6.62 20.25
N ASP A 167 40.70 -6.56 19.44
CA ASP A 167 41.69 -5.47 19.35
C ASP A 167 41.21 -4.24 18.57
N VAL A 168 39.89 -4.13 18.35
CA VAL A 168 39.26 -2.97 17.72
C VAL A 168 38.24 -2.34 18.66
N GLY A 169 38.26 -1.01 18.74
CA GLY A 169 37.47 -0.22 19.68
C GLY A 169 36.81 1.01 19.03
N SER A 170 36.46 1.98 19.86
CA SER A 170 35.78 3.21 19.40
C SER A 170 36.66 4.07 18.50
N ALA A 171 37.99 4.00 18.66
CA ALA A 171 38.94 4.70 17.79
C ALA A 171 38.84 4.19 16.34
N GLN A 172 38.64 2.88 16.17
CA GLN A 172 38.39 2.23 14.88
C GLN A 172 36.90 2.23 14.50
N GLY A 173 36.05 3.00 15.20
CA GLY A 173 34.64 3.15 14.84
C GLY A 173 33.67 2.03 15.27
N VAL A 174 34.11 1.10 16.14
CA VAL A 174 33.23 0.06 16.70
C VAL A 174 32.18 0.68 17.64
N LYS A 175 30.91 0.24 17.54
CA LYS A 175 29.81 0.68 18.40
C LYS A 175 29.20 -0.49 19.17
N VAL A 176 28.49 -0.18 20.26
CA VAL A 176 27.69 -1.17 21.00
C VAL A 176 26.61 -1.73 20.07
N ASP A 177 26.37 -3.04 20.16
CA ASP A 177 25.50 -3.87 19.32
C ASP A 177 25.93 -4.09 17.86
N ASP A 178 27.09 -3.57 17.45
CA ASP A 178 27.72 -4.01 16.20
C ASP A 178 27.94 -5.53 16.24
N ARG A 179 27.84 -6.17 15.07
CA ARG A 179 28.06 -7.61 14.93
C ARG A 179 29.35 -7.86 14.18
N PHE A 180 30.06 -8.91 14.53
CA PHE A 180 31.26 -9.38 13.84
C PHE A 180 31.13 -10.85 13.51
N ARG A 181 31.51 -11.25 12.30
CA ARG A 181 31.74 -12.64 11.93
C ARG A 181 33.14 -13.01 12.37
N LEU A 182 33.25 -14.05 13.18
CA LEU A 182 34.53 -14.65 13.52
C LEU A 182 34.84 -15.76 12.53
N SER A 183 36.02 -15.72 11.93
CA SER A 183 36.50 -16.70 10.98
C SER A 183 37.87 -17.22 11.38
N GLU A 184 38.14 -18.46 11.03
CA GLU A 184 39.48 -19.02 11.02
C GLU A 184 40.07 -18.82 9.62
N LEU A 185 41.33 -18.37 9.59
CA LEU A 185 42.04 -18.11 8.35
C LEU A 185 42.95 -19.31 8.04
N ILE A 186 42.62 -20.07 7.00
CA ILE A 186 43.38 -21.24 6.57
C ILE A 186 44.30 -20.84 5.42
N GLU A 187 45.61 -21.03 5.59
CA GLU A 187 46.59 -20.76 4.54
C GLU A 187 46.53 -21.84 3.44
N ILE A 188 46.24 -21.45 2.21
CA ILE A 188 46.36 -22.28 1.01
C ILE A 188 47.79 -22.14 0.47
N LYS A 189 48.57 -23.23 0.53
CA LYS A 189 49.98 -23.25 0.13
C LYS A 189 50.22 -24.07 -1.14
N ALA A 190 51.16 -23.63 -1.99
CA ALA A 190 51.87 -24.53 -2.91
C ALA A 190 53.34 -24.59 -2.51
N GLY A 191 53.76 -25.76 -2.02
CA GLY A 191 55.09 -25.93 -1.44
C GLY A 191 55.24 -25.10 -0.17
N ALA A 192 56.33 -24.31 -0.09
CA ALA A 192 56.61 -23.42 1.03
C ALA A 192 55.92 -22.04 0.92
N THR A 193 55.26 -21.74 -0.20
CA THR A 193 54.70 -20.43 -0.49
C THR A 193 53.19 -20.44 -0.23
N VAL A 194 52.72 -19.52 0.61
CA VAL A 194 51.28 -19.23 0.78
C VAL A 194 50.80 -18.53 -0.49
N ILE A 195 49.81 -19.12 -1.17
CA ILE A 195 49.23 -18.57 -2.40
C ILE A 195 47.94 -17.82 -2.09
N ASP A 196 47.14 -18.32 -1.16
CA ASP A 196 45.85 -17.73 -0.83
C ASP A 196 45.45 -18.05 0.62
N HIS A 197 44.38 -17.44 1.11
CA HIS A 197 43.80 -17.73 2.42
C HIS A 197 42.31 -17.99 2.30
N GLU A 198 41.83 -19.07 2.91
CA GLU A 198 40.41 -19.39 3.01
C GLU A 198 39.88 -18.97 4.38
N GLU A 199 38.74 -18.27 4.40
CA GLU A 199 38.06 -17.88 5.64
C GLU A 199 36.95 -18.86 5.98
N VAL A 200 37.16 -19.68 6.98
CA VAL A 200 36.15 -20.61 7.49
C VAL A 200 35.37 -19.96 8.63
N PRO A 201 34.06 -19.72 8.51
CA PRO A 201 33.28 -19.04 9.54
C PRO A 201 33.11 -19.91 10.79
N VAL A 202 33.46 -19.36 11.94
CA VAL A 202 33.39 -20.05 13.24
C VAL A 202 32.15 -19.62 14.04
N GLY A 203 31.72 -18.36 13.92
CA GLY A 203 30.50 -17.89 14.58
C GLY A 203 30.32 -16.38 14.50
N THR A 204 29.42 -15.83 15.31
CA THR A 204 29.10 -14.40 15.33
C THR A 204 29.30 -13.80 16.72
N LEU A 205 29.84 -12.61 16.80
CA LEU A 205 30.05 -11.82 18.02
C LEU A 205 29.14 -10.60 18.00
N VAL A 206 28.44 -10.30 19.10
CA VAL A 206 27.65 -9.06 19.26
C VAL A 206 28.30 -8.18 20.32
N ILE A 207 28.77 -6.99 19.94
CA ILE A 207 29.51 -6.08 20.82
C ILE A 207 28.61 -5.57 21.95
N LYS A 208 29.11 -5.65 23.19
CA LYS A 208 28.40 -5.18 24.40
C LYS A 208 29.09 -4.06 25.13
N LYS A 209 30.40 -3.91 24.96
CA LYS A 209 31.14 -2.77 25.49
C LYS A 209 32.27 -2.42 24.53
N VAL A 210 32.47 -1.11 24.37
CA VAL A 210 33.55 -0.55 23.55
C VAL A 210 34.47 0.27 24.45
N MET A 211 35.77 0.12 24.23
CA MET A 211 36.87 0.90 24.80
C MET A 211 37.61 1.58 23.64
N ALA A 212 38.61 2.42 23.91
CA ALA A 212 39.32 3.18 22.87
C ALA A 212 39.86 2.27 21.74
N ASN A 213 40.64 1.25 22.07
CA ASN A 213 41.28 0.33 21.11
C ASN A 213 40.91 -1.14 21.33
N ALA A 214 39.79 -1.39 22.02
CA ALA A 214 39.31 -2.74 22.26
C ALA A 214 37.79 -2.74 22.42
N ALA A 215 37.17 -3.86 22.13
CA ALA A 215 35.75 -4.07 22.39
C ALA A 215 35.53 -5.50 22.84
N TRP A 216 34.47 -5.75 23.62
CA TRP A 216 34.07 -7.13 23.90
C TRP A 216 32.59 -7.33 23.62
N GLY A 217 32.27 -8.56 23.21
CA GLY A 217 30.93 -8.97 22.86
C GLY A 217 30.58 -10.36 23.36
N LEU A 218 29.33 -10.74 23.13
CA LEU A 218 28.82 -12.09 23.38
C LEU A 218 28.91 -12.92 22.10
N TYR A 219 29.62 -14.05 22.18
CA TYR A 219 29.82 -14.98 21.07
C TYR A 219 28.62 -15.91 20.91
N ARG A 220 28.31 -16.24 19.65
CA ARG A 220 27.31 -17.23 19.24
C ARG A 220 27.96 -18.20 18.25
N PRO A 221 27.98 -19.50 18.55
CA PRO A 221 28.51 -20.52 17.64
C PRO A 221 27.81 -20.51 16.28
N GLY A 222 28.56 -20.81 15.23
CA GLY A 222 28.02 -21.10 13.90
C GLY A 222 27.35 -22.49 13.82
N PRO A 223 26.67 -22.82 12.71
CA PRO A 223 26.02 -24.12 12.49
C PRO A 223 26.98 -25.32 12.65
N ASP A 224 28.24 -25.12 12.29
CA ASP A 224 29.29 -26.15 12.32
C ASP A 224 29.97 -26.29 13.69
N GLY A 225 29.48 -25.61 14.73
CA GLY A 225 29.78 -25.94 16.13
C GLY A 225 31.16 -25.56 16.66
N GLY A 226 31.87 -24.61 16.03
CA GLY A 226 33.18 -24.13 16.51
C GLY A 226 33.11 -23.28 17.79
N GLY A 227 34.18 -23.29 18.60
CA GLY A 227 34.34 -22.42 19.77
C GLY A 227 35.21 -21.20 19.48
N ALA A 228 34.91 -20.05 20.10
CA ALA A 228 35.76 -18.87 19.99
C ALA A 228 37.14 -19.12 20.63
N ARG A 229 38.22 -18.80 19.92
CA ARG A 229 39.61 -18.89 20.40
C ARG A 229 40.43 -17.67 19.99
N ILE A 230 41.55 -17.47 20.69
CA ILE A 230 42.50 -16.40 20.39
C ILE A 230 43.07 -16.61 18.98
N GLY A 231 43.23 -15.53 18.22
CA GLY A 231 43.77 -15.52 16.86
C GLY A 231 42.74 -15.65 15.73
N LEU A 232 41.45 -15.85 16.05
CA LEU A 232 40.40 -15.77 15.03
C LEU A 232 40.28 -14.35 14.49
N THR A 233 40.08 -14.22 13.17
CA THR A 233 39.81 -12.93 12.55
C THR A 233 38.35 -12.55 12.74
N ALA A 234 38.09 -11.26 13.01
CA ALA A 234 36.78 -10.71 13.23
C ALA A 234 36.49 -9.65 12.16
N LYS A 235 35.46 -9.87 11.34
CA LYS A 235 35.01 -8.89 10.34
C LYS A 235 33.63 -8.38 10.69
N SER A 236 33.44 -7.07 10.74
CA SER A 236 32.15 -6.48 11.08
C SER A 236 31.10 -6.90 10.07
N LEU A 237 30.03 -7.50 10.59
CA LEU A 237 28.79 -7.71 9.89
C LEU A 237 28.06 -6.37 9.91
N VAL A 238 28.03 -5.73 8.76
CA VAL A 238 27.11 -4.60 8.54
C VAL A 238 25.71 -5.10 8.91
N ALA A 239 25.00 -4.35 9.76
CA ALA A 239 23.61 -4.62 10.06
C ALA A 239 22.75 -4.41 8.80
N GLU A 240 22.83 -5.35 7.87
CA GLU A 240 21.72 -5.64 6.98
C GLU A 240 20.64 -6.24 7.87
N GLN A 241 19.57 -5.47 8.07
CA GLN A 241 18.30 -6.08 8.45
C GLN A 241 18.06 -7.23 7.48
N ARG A 242 18.11 -8.47 8.00
CA ARG A 242 17.82 -9.69 7.24
C ARG A 242 16.60 -9.47 6.35
N ARG A 243 16.80 -9.44 5.04
CA ARG A 243 15.78 -9.95 4.11
C ARG A 243 15.93 -11.47 4.10
N PRO A 244 14.86 -12.24 4.34
CA PRO A 244 14.91 -13.69 4.21
C PRO A 244 14.85 -13.99 2.71
N ASP A 245 15.99 -14.17 2.02
CA ASP A 245 15.99 -14.42 0.56
C ASP A 245 17.26 -15.02 -0.10
N ASP A 246 18.17 -15.67 0.63
CA ASP A 246 19.33 -16.36 0.02
C ASP A 246 19.14 -17.87 -0.14
N ALA A 247 17.96 -18.27 -0.62
CA ALA A 247 17.85 -19.45 -1.49
C ALA A 247 17.54 -18.91 -2.89
N PRO A 248 18.13 -19.43 -3.99
CA PRO A 248 17.89 -18.86 -5.31
C PRO A 248 16.39 -18.92 -5.61
N PRO A 249 15.67 -17.79 -5.69
CA PRO A 249 14.24 -17.86 -5.85
C PRO A 249 13.93 -17.72 -7.34
N THR A 250 13.22 -18.70 -7.86
CA THR A 250 12.52 -18.74 -9.15
C THR A 250 11.43 -17.66 -9.21
N ARG A 251 11.79 -16.37 -9.06
CA ARG A 251 10.85 -15.25 -9.03
C ARG A 251 10.45 -14.83 -10.42
N GLU A 252 9.16 -14.72 -10.64
CA GLU A 252 8.59 -14.25 -11.88
C GLU A 252 8.82 -12.74 -12.07
N ILE A 253 9.04 -12.33 -13.31
CA ILE A 253 9.40 -10.95 -13.66
C ILE A 253 8.14 -10.17 -14.09
N ILE A 254 7.99 -8.94 -13.61
CA ILE A 254 6.95 -8.00 -14.04
C ILE A 254 7.61 -6.81 -14.71
N ALA A 255 7.27 -6.57 -15.97
CA ALA A 255 7.74 -5.41 -16.72
C ALA A 255 6.73 -4.26 -16.69
N LEU A 256 7.18 -3.04 -16.38
CA LEU A 256 6.38 -1.82 -16.52
C LEU A 256 6.77 -1.05 -17.79
N LYS A 257 5.75 -0.60 -18.54
CA LYS A 257 5.90 0.38 -19.63
C LYS A 257 5.50 1.77 -19.12
N PRO A 258 6.17 2.85 -19.56
CA PRO A 258 5.64 4.22 -19.41
C PRO A 258 4.20 4.33 -19.94
N PHE A 259 3.38 5.12 -19.25
CA PHE A 259 1.98 5.32 -19.63
C PHE A 259 1.89 6.31 -20.80
N ASP A 260 1.10 5.97 -21.81
CA ASP A 260 0.93 6.78 -23.02
C ASP A 260 0.09 8.05 -22.71
N ASN A 261 0.56 9.23 -23.14
CA ASN A 261 -0.13 10.50 -22.92
C ASN A 261 -1.23 10.72 -23.97
N LEU A 262 -2.50 10.76 -23.52
CA LEU A 262 -3.67 11.02 -24.35
C LEU A 262 -4.25 12.43 -24.14
N SER A 263 -3.52 13.30 -23.46
CA SER A 263 -3.93 14.69 -23.18
C SER A 263 -3.78 15.61 -24.40
N GLY A 264 -3.11 15.16 -25.47
CA GLY A 264 -2.86 15.96 -26.68
C GLY A 264 -1.79 17.06 -26.53
N GLU A 265 -1.08 17.10 -25.39
CA GLU A 265 -0.07 18.10 -25.08
C GLU A 265 1.25 17.42 -24.66
N SER A 266 2.32 17.60 -25.44
CA SER A 266 3.64 17.00 -25.19
C SER A 266 4.27 17.45 -23.87
N ARG A 267 3.91 18.64 -23.36
CA ARG A 267 4.36 19.12 -22.04
C ARG A 267 3.98 18.19 -20.89
N ASN A 268 2.99 17.31 -21.07
CA ASN A 268 2.55 16.38 -20.04
C ASN A 268 3.23 15.00 -20.16
N ASP A 269 4.08 14.74 -21.16
CA ASP A 269 4.65 13.41 -21.44
C ASP A 269 5.44 12.83 -20.24
N TYR A 270 6.08 13.69 -19.43
CA TYR A 270 6.80 13.29 -18.21
C TYR A 270 5.90 12.58 -17.18
N ILE A 271 4.59 12.86 -17.18
CA ILE A 271 3.63 12.24 -16.26
C ILE A 271 3.54 10.73 -16.51
N GLY A 272 3.67 10.29 -17.77
CA GLY A 272 3.62 8.87 -18.13
C GLY A 272 4.73 8.05 -17.49
N ALA A 273 5.94 8.61 -17.41
CA ALA A 273 7.09 8.02 -16.72
C ALA A 273 6.90 8.07 -15.19
N GLY A 274 6.45 9.22 -14.65
CA GLY A 274 6.18 9.37 -13.23
C GLY A 274 5.10 8.41 -12.68
N ILE A 275 4.10 8.07 -13.49
CA ILE A 275 3.11 7.02 -13.16
C ILE A 275 3.80 5.66 -13.05
N ALA A 276 4.65 5.31 -14.01
CA ALA A 276 5.36 4.04 -14.01
C ALA A 276 6.32 3.91 -12.80
N ASP A 277 7.06 4.96 -12.45
CA ASP A 277 7.98 4.95 -11.30
C ASP A 277 7.25 4.85 -9.95
N SER A 278 6.12 5.54 -9.82
CA SER A 278 5.27 5.46 -8.63
C SER A 278 4.68 4.06 -8.48
N LEU A 279 4.25 3.44 -9.58
CA LEU A 279 3.79 2.05 -9.60
C LEU A 279 4.91 1.07 -9.26
N LEU A 280 6.11 1.27 -9.82
CA LEU A 280 7.29 0.45 -9.51
C LEU A 280 7.62 0.49 -8.01
N THR A 281 7.59 1.69 -7.43
CA THR A 281 7.81 1.91 -5.99
C THR A 281 6.73 1.23 -5.15
N SER A 282 5.46 1.37 -5.53
CA SER A 282 4.32 0.77 -4.82
C SER A 282 4.36 -0.76 -4.85
N LEU A 283 4.66 -1.32 -6.03
CA LEU A 283 4.75 -2.76 -6.25
C LEU A 283 6.03 -3.37 -5.65
N SER A 284 7.08 -2.59 -5.38
CA SER A 284 8.37 -3.09 -4.85
C SER A 284 8.27 -3.74 -3.47
N SER A 285 7.13 -3.54 -2.80
CA SER A 285 6.76 -4.20 -1.54
C SER A 285 6.52 -5.72 -1.70
N LEU A 286 6.27 -6.20 -2.92
CA LEU A 286 6.12 -7.62 -3.23
C LEU A 286 7.46 -8.35 -3.15
N LYS A 287 7.58 -9.27 -2.19
CA LYS A 287 8.73 -10.18 -2.12
C LYS A 287 8.66 -11.31 -3.16
N THR A 288 7.50 -11.53 -3.79
CA THR A 288 7.29 -12.68 -4.70
C THR A 288 7.78 -12.44 -6.12
N PHE A 289 7.85 -11.18 -6.57
CA PHE A 289 8.11 -10.81 -7.97
C PHE A 289 9.36 -9.95 -8.13
N ARG A 290 10.02 -10.06 -9.29
CA ARG A 290 11.09 -9.16 -9.69
C ARG A 290 10.52 -8.10 -10.63
N LEU A 291 10.49 -6.85 -10.17
CA LEU A 291 10.02 -5.72 -10.98
C LEU A 291 11.16 -5.14 -11.82
N VAL A 292 10.87 -4.85 -13.08
CA VAL A 292 11.83 -4.25 -14.01
C VAL A 292 11.10 -3.26 -14.92
N GLU A 293 11.76 -2.17 -15.29
CA GLU A 293 11.28 -1.32 -16.38
C GLU A 293 11.58 -2.00 -17.71
N ARG A 294 10.60 -2.01 -18.63
CA ARG A 294 10.78 -2.65 -19.93
C ARG A 294 11.95 -2.05 -20.72
N ALA A 295 12.15 -0.74 -20.63
CA ALA A 295 13.27 -0.05 -21.27
C ALA A 295 14.63 -0.55 -20.76
N GLN A 296 14.72 -0.97 -19.49
CA GLN A 296 15.95 -1.53 -18.92
C GLN A 296 16.22 -2.96 -19.41
N ILE A 297 15.18 -3.77 -19.61
CA ILE A 297 15.32 -5.09 -20.26
C ILE A 297 15.85 -4.93 -21.68
N GLU A 298 15.30 -3.99 -22.45
CA GLU A 298 15.71 -3.72 -23.83
C GLU A 298 17.15 -3.21 -23.91
N LYS A 299 17.55 -2.34 -22.96
CA LYS A 299 18.94 -1.86 -22.83
C LYS A 299 19.90 -2.98 -22.41
N LEU A 300 19.50 -3.86 -21.48
CA LEU A 300 20.28 -5.04 -21.08
C LEU A 300 20.48 -6.02 -22.24
N PHE A 301 19.45 -6.27 -23.05
CA PHE A 301 19.58 -7.09 -24.26
C PHE A 301 20.44 -6.43 -25.34
N ALA A 302 20.39 -5.09 -25.46
CA ALA A 302 21.27 -4.35 -26.36
C ALA A 302 22.73 -4.43 -25.89
N GLU A 303 22.99 -4.29 -24.58
CA GLU A 303 24.33 -4.39 -23.99
C GLU A 303 24.92 -5.81 -24.05
N GLN A 304 24.11 -6.85 -23.84
CA GLN A 304 24.54 -8.25 -23.99
C GLN A 304 24.86 -8.63 -25.45
N ARG A 305 24.18 -8.03 -26.43
CA ARG A 305 24.49 -8.19 -27.85
C ARG A 305 25.78 -7.47 -28.27
N LEU A 306 26.19 -6.45 -27.53
CA LEU A 306 27.36 -5.62 -27.83
C LEU A 306 28.62 -6.09 -27.07
N GLY A 307 28.46 -6.81 -25.96
CA GLY A 307 29.54 -7.32 -25.13
C GLY A 307 29.81 -8.81 -25.32
N SER A 308 30.38 -9.21 -26.47
CA SER A 308 31.46 -10.24 -26.61
C SER A 308 31.62 -10.71 -28.06
N SER A 309 32.86 -10.68 -28.53
CA SER A 309 33.44 -11.51 -29.61
C SER A 309 32.64 -12.79 -29.97
N TRP A 310 32.45 -12.99 -31.28
CA TRP A 310 32.17 -14.18 -32.13
C TRP A 310 32.08 -15.64 -31.61
N ILE A 311 32.07 -15.95 -30.31
CA ILE A 311 31.88 -17.31 -29.76
C ILE A 311 30.92 -17.22 -28.58
N PHE A 312 29.62 -17.41 -28.80
CA PHE A 312 28.70 -17.92 -27.76
C PHE A 312 27.53 -18.66 -28.40
N ASP A 313 27.23 -19.82 -27.82
CA ASP A 313 26.28 -20.83 -28.24
C ASP A 313 24.83 -20.31 -28.24
N GLN A 314 24.06 -20.70 -29.27
CA GLN A 314 22.63 -20.43 -29.41
C GLN A 314 21.83 -20.90 -28.17
N GLN A 315 22.31 -21.90 -27.42
CA GLN A 315 21.65 -22.37 -26.21
C GLN A 315 21.74 -21.38 -25.03
N THR A 316 22.91 -20.76 -24.77
CA THR A 316 23.11 -19.77 -23.69
C THR A 316 22.32 -18.46 -23.88
N THR A 317 22.09 -18.05 -25.13
CA THR A 317 21.30 -16.86 -25.47
C THR A 317 19.80 -17.09 -25.19
N VAL A 318 19.32 -18.31 -25.41
CA VAL A 318 17.93 -18.70 -25.14
C VAL A 318 17.67 -18.82 -23.63
N GLU A 319 18.63 -19.36 -22.86
CA GLU A 319 18.54 -19.41 -21.39
C GLU A 319 18.58 -18.01 -20.75
N SER A 320 19.44 -17.12 -21.25
CA SER A 320 19.51 -15.71 -20.81
C SER A 320 18.23 -14.95 -21.19
N GLY A 321 17.67 -15.21 -22.38
CA GLY A 321 16.38 -14.65 -22.81
C GLY A 321 15.20 -15.12 -21.97
N ARG A 322 15.18 -16.41 -21.56
CA ARG A 322 14.19 -16.95 -20.60
C ARG A 322 14.33 -16.33 -19.21
N LEU A 323 15.55 -16.06 -18.75
CA LEU A 323 15.81 -15.50 -17.42
C LEU A 323 15.27 -14.07 -17.22
N TRP A 324 15.12 -13.30 -18.30
CA TRP A 324 14.65 -11.90 -18.27
C TRP A 324 13.30 -11.69 -18.95
N SER A 325 12.64 -12.78 -19.35
CA SER A 325 11.30 -12.73 -19.93
C SER A 325 10.29 -12.34 -18.86
N PRO A 326 9.65 -11.16 -18.95
CA PRO A 326 8.57 -10.84 -18.03
C PRO A 326 7.43 -11.83 -18.20
N ARG A 327 6.89 -12.33 -17.09
CA ARG A 327 5.62 -13.06 -17.08
C ARG A 327 4.45 -12.09 -17.20
N PHE A 328 4.56 -10.93 -16.54
CA PHE A 328 3.51 -9.91 -16.51
C PHE A 328 4.00 -8.59 -17.10
N VAL A 329 3.13 -7.90 -17.84
CA VAL A 329 3.41 -6.55 -18.36
C VAL A 329 2.33 -5.59 -17.91
N ILE A 330 2.73 -4.51 -17.24
CA ILE A 330 1.85 -3.39 -16.91
C ILE A 330 2.04 -2.28 -17.95
N SER A 331 0.95 -1.83 -18.54
CA SER A 331 0.91 -0.73 -19.51
C SER A 331 -0.36 0.09 -19.32
N GLY A 332 -0.43 1.28 -19.89
CA GLY A 332 -1.60 2.11 -19.75
C GLY A 332 -1.45 3.45 -20.43
N SER A 333 -2.40 4.32 -20.16
CA SER A 333 -2.44 5.69 -20.65
C SER A 333 -2.94 6.63 -19.57
N PHE A 334 -2.63 7.91 -19.70
CA PHE A 334 -3.25 8.94 -18.87
C PHE A 334 -3.76 10.09 -19.73
N GLN A 335 -4.77 10.80 -19.23
CA GLN A 335 -5.34 11.97 -19.86
C GLN A 335 -5.62 13.05 -18.82
N ARG A 336 -5.13 14.26 -19.06
CA ARG A 336 -5.44 15.46 -18.28
C ARG A 336 -6.65 16.18 -18.88
N MET A 337 -7.63 16.47 -18.04
CA MET A 337 -8.86 17.18 -18.37
C MET A 337 -9.06 18.34 -17.39
N GLY A 338 -8.43 19.48 -17.68
CA GLY A 338 -8.38 20.62 -16.75
C GLY A 338 -7.58 20.28 -15.49
N GLU A 339 -8.25 20.27 -14.33
CA GLU A 339 -7.67 19.88 -13.02
C GLU A 339 -7.75 18.39 -12.72
N PHE A 340 -8.44 17.60 -13.56
CA PHE A 340 -8.61 16.17 -13.34
C PHE A 340 -7.64 15.37 -14.21
N TYR A 341 -7.15 14.27 -13.66
CA TYR A 341 -6.40 13.24 -14.34
C TYR A 341 -7.24 11.97 -14.41
N ARG A 342 -7.28 11.36 -15.58
CA ARG A 342 -7.74 9.99 -15.80
C ARG A 342 -6.52 9.13 -16.06
N ILE A 343 -6.36 8.02 -15.34
CA ILE A 343 -5.32 7.03 -15.59
C ILE A 343 -6.00 5.71 -15.90
N ASP A 344 -5.70 5.15 -17.07
CA ASP A 344 -6.13 3.83 -17.49
C ASP A 344 -4.92 2.89 -17.43
N GLY A 345 -4.94 1.88 -16.55
CA GLY A 345 -3.86 0.91 -16.39
C GLY A 345 -4.33 -0.50 -16.65
N ARG A 346 -3.50 -1.31 -17.32
CA ARG A 346 -3.76 -2.72 -17.59
C ARG A 346 -2.53 -3.58 -17.34
N MET A 347 -2.77 -4.81 -16.93
CA MET A 347 -1.75 -5.83 -16.74
C MET A 347 -2.06 -7.03 -17.62
N LEU A 348 -1.07 -7.47 -18.37
CA LEU A 348 -1.14 -8.60 -19.30
C LEU A 348 -0.29 -9.75 -18.78
N ASP A 349 -0.83 -10.97 -18.77
CA ASP A 349 -0.06 -12.20 -18.66
C ASP A 349 0.52 -12.54 -20.04
N LEU A 350 1.84 -12.62 -20.17
CA LEU A 350 2.50 -13.00 -21.42
C LEU A 350 2.49 -14.51 -21.65
N GLU A 351 2.26 -15.32 -20.61
CA GLU A 351 2.15 -16.77 -20.73
C GLU A 351 0.79 -17.18 -21.29
N SER A 352 -0.31 -16.64 -20.73
CA SER A 352 -1.68 -16.93 -21.21
C SER A 352 -2.19 -15.95 -22.26
N SER A 353 -1.51 -14.82 -22.49
CA SER A 353 -1.95 -13.70 -23.33
C SER A 353 -3.27 -13.04 -22.88
N GLU A 354 -3.62 -13.17 -21.60
CA GLU A 354 -4.85 -12.61 -21.02
C GLU A 354 -4.60 -11.31 -20.24
N VAL A 355 -5.55 -10.38 -20.30
CA VAL A 355 -5.54 -9.16 -19.48
C VAL A 355 -6.00 -9.53 -18.06
N ILE A 356 -5.08 -9.50 -17.11
CA ILE A 356 -5.29 -9.88 -15.70
C ILE A 356 -6.06 -8.80 -14.94
N ALA A 357 -5.76 -7.55 -15.24
CA ALA A 357 -6.39 -6.40 -14.61
C ALA A 357 -6.45 -5.27 -15.63
N ALA A 358 -7.56 -4.54 -15.66
CA ALA A 358 -7.70 -3.30 -16.42
C ALA A 358 -8.59 -2.35 -15.63
N GLU A 359 -8.06 -1.19 -15.28
CA GLU A 359 -8.71 -0.23 -14.40
C GLU A 359 -8.61 1.18 -14.95
N SER A 360 -9.62 1.99 -14.64
CA SER A 360 -9.68 3.39 -14.98
C SER A 360 -10.05 4.19 -13.75
N ILE A 361 -9.18 5.11 -13.35
CA ILE A 361 -9.36 5.93 -12.15
C ILE A 361 -9.23 7.41 -12.51
N ILE A 362 -10.08 8.23 -11.89
CA ILE A 362 -10.23 9.66 -12.18
C ILE A 362 -10.14 10.43 -10.87
N GLY A 363 -9.32 11.47 -10.82
CA GLY A 363 -9.16 12.32 -9.64
C GLY A 363 -8.28 13.53 -9.89
N LYS A 364 -8.06 14.36 -8.87
CA LYS A 364 -7.23 15.57 -8.97
C LYS A 364 -5.76 15.33 -8.62
N ASP A 365 -5.49 14.46 -7.65
CA ASP A 365 -4.14 14.16 -7.17
C ASP A 365 -3.56 12.95 -7.91
N LEU A 366 -2.64 13.22 -8.84
CA LEU A 366 -1.95 12.22 -9.63
C LEU A 366 -1.20 11.19 -8.77
N PHE A 367 -0.59 11.58 -7.64
CA PHE A 367 0.12 10.65 -6.76
C PHE A 367 -0.82 9.73 -5.99
N GLN A 368 -1.98 10.24 -5.59
CA GLN A 368 -3.01 9.41 -4.98
C GLN A 368 -3.56 8.39 -5.98
N LEU A 369 -3.83 8.83 -7.22
CA LEU A 369 -4.31 7.96 -8.29
C LEU A 369 -3.30 6.86 -8.62
N THR A 370 -2.00 7.18 -8.71
CA THR A 370 -0.98 6.14 -9.01
C THR A 370 -0.86 5.10 -7.90
N ARG A 371 -0.98 5.51 -6.63
CA ARG A 371 -1.05 4.57 -5.50
C ARG A 371 -2.29 3.69 -5.55
N GLU A 372 -3.47 4.27 -5.80
CA GLU A 372 -4.72 3.50 -5.93
C GLU A 372 -4.63 2.47 -7.07
N LEU A 373 -4.09 2.87 -8.23
CA LEU A 373 -3.84 1.95 -9.34
C LEU A 373 -2.87 0.83 -8.94
N GLY A 374 -1.77 1.19 -8.28
CA GLY A 374 -0.78 0.24 -7.77
C GLY A 374 -1.39 -0.80 -6.86
N ASP A 375 -2.21 -0.36 -5.89
CA ASP A 375 -2.90 -1.25 -4.96
C ASP A 375 -3.91 -2.16 -5.66
N ILE A 376 -4.63 -1.68 -6.69
CA ILE A 376 -5.55 -2.53 -7.45
C ILE A 376 -4.77 -3.58 -8.25
N LEU A 377 -3.72 -3.17 -8.97
CA LEU A 377 -2.88 -4.09 -9.74
C LEU A 377 -2.18 -5.12 -8.84
N LEU A 378 -1.72 -4.70 -7.66
CA LEU A 378 -1.10 -5.53 -6.63
C LEU A 378 -2.06 -6.61 -6.10
N ARG A 379 -3.29 -6.21 -5.76
CA ARG A 379 -4.31 -7.14 -5.25
C ARG A 379 -4.71 -8.20 -6.28
N ASN A 380 -4.75 -7.84 -7.56
CA ASN A 380 -4.99 -8.79 -8.64
C ASN A 380 -3.76 -9.71 -8.90
N LEU A 381 -2.54 -9.23 -8.64
CA LEU A 381 -1.29 -10.01 -8.70
C LEU A 381 -1.17 -11.04 -7.58
N GLU A 382 -1.30 -10.60 -6.31
CA GLU A 382 -1.37 -11.47 -5.14
C GLU A 382 -2.65 -12.33 -5.17
N GLY A 383 -3.63 -11.87 -5.94
CA GLY A 383 -4.86 -12.55 -6.24
C GLY A 383 -4.73 -13.75 -7.16
N LYS A 384 -3.64 -13.91 -7.90
CA LYS A 384 -3.42 -15.15 -8.64
C LYS A 384 -3.13 -16.30 -7.67
N LYS A 385 -3.94 -17.36 -7.77
CA LYS A 385 -3.84 -18.65 -7.07
C LYS A 385 -2.42 -19.25 -7.16
N ALA A 386 -1.49 -18.81 -6.33
CA ALA A 386 -0.24 -19.55 -6.13
C ALA A 386 -0.60 -20.82 -5.33
N LEU A 387 -0.96 -21.87 -6.06
CA LEU A 387 -1.27 -23.20 -5.53
C LEU A 387 -0.07 -23.70 -4.72
N LYS A 388 -0.24 -23.82 -3.40
CA LYS A 388 0.78 -24.37 -2.50
C LYS A 388 0.61 -25.89 -2.41
N ASP A 389 1.72 -26.61 -2.31
CA ASP A 389 1.65 -28.05 -2.06
C ASP A 389 0.99 -28.32 -0.72
N SER A 390 0.04 -29.26 -0.72
CA SER A 390 -0.56 -29.79 0.50
C SER A 390 0.33 -30.90 1.10
N ARG A 391 0.01 -31.33 2.31
CA ARG A 391 0.63 -32.51 2.95
C ARG A 391 0.34 -33.82 2.18
N LEU A 392 -0.62 -33.81 1.24
CA LEU A 392 -0.84 -34.90 0.29
C LEU A 392 -0.10 -34.60 -1.03
N LYS A 393 0.91 -35.42 -1.35
CA LYS A 393 1.68 -35.29 -2.59
C LYS A 393 0.79 -35.29 -3.83
N GLY A 394 0.94 -34.26 -4.67
CA GLY A 394 0.15 -34.06 -5.89
C GLY A 394 -1.14 -33.27 -5.69
N LEU A 395 -1.59 -33.03 -4.45
CA LEU A 395 -2.72 -32.14 -4.17
C LEU A 395 -2.18 -30.75 -3.82
N ARG A 396 -2.65 -29.72 -4.52
CA ARG A 396 -2.26 -28.33 -4.28
C ARG A 396 -3.47 -27.48 -3.92
N VAL A 397 -3.28 -26.54 -3.01
CA VAL A 397 -4.35 -25.67 -2.49
C VAL A 397 -3.88 -24.21 -2.47
N ALA A 398 -4.72 -23.31 -2.95
CA ALA A 398 -4.57 -21.86 -2.78
C ALA A 398 -5.78 -21.30 -2.05
N THR A 399 -5.56 -20.31 -1.19
CA THR A 399 -6.61 -19.62 -0.45
C THR A 399 -6.47 -18.12 -0.62
N ARG A 400 -7.60 -17.44 -0.76
CA ARG A 400 -7.66 -15.99 -0.86
C ARG A 400 -8.81 -15.48 -0.03
N SER A 401 -8.56 -14.42 0.71
CA SER A 401 -9.48 -13.89 1.71
C SER A 401 -9.61 -12.39 1.53
N ALA A 402 -10.82 -11.86 1.72
CA ALA A 402 -11.00 -10.42 1.84
C ALA A 402 -10.21 -9.90 3.05
N ALA A 403 -9.40 -8.86 2.85
CA ALA A 403 -8.60 -8.25 3.91
C ALA A 403 -9.46 -7.52 4.94
N GLN A 404 -10.61 -7.00 4.51
CA GLN A 404 -11.60 -6.33 5.33
C GLN A 404 -12.99 -6.89 5.05
N ILE A 405 -13.85 -6.93 6.08
CA ILE A 405 -15.23 -7.38 5.95
C ILE A 405 -16.16 -6.31 6.56
N PRO A 406 -17.08 -5.72 5.78
CA PRO A 406 -18.11 -4.83 6.30
C PRO A 406 -19.16 -5.66 7.01
N MET A 407 -19.09 -5.71 8.35
CA MET A 407 -19.97 -6.56 9.13
C MET A 407 -21.44 -6.14 8.98
N SER A 408 -21.69 -4.85 8.77
CA SER A 408 -23.01 -4.27 8.43
C SER A 408 -23.67 -4.86 7.19
N ALA A 409 -22.88 -5.36 6.24
CA ALA A 409 -23.35 -5.90 4.97
C ALA A 409 -23.03 -7.39 4.81
N TYR A 410 -22.51 -8.06 5.84
CA TYR A 410 -21.99 -9.44 5.77
C TYR A 410 -22.98 -10.41 5.13
N HIS A 411 -24.23 -10.36 5.59
CA HIS A 411 -25.33 -11.20 5.12
C HIS A 411 -25.80 -10.88 3.70
N LEU A 412 -25.47 -9.69 3.18
CA LEU A 412 -25.85 -9.23 1.85
C LEU A 412 -24.79 -9.48 0.79
N LEU A 413 -23.54 -9.77 1.19
CA LEU A 413 -22.44 -10.00 0.26
C LEU A 413 -22.74 -11.09 -0.80
N PRO A 414 -23.36 -12.24 -0.46
CA PRO A 414 -23.74 -13.25 -1.45
C PRO A 414 -24.71 -12.72 -2.52
N GLU A 415 -25.73 -11.96 -2.11
CA GLU A 415 -26.74 -11.41 -3.01
C GLU A 415 -26.15 -10.35 -3.96
N LEU A 416 -25.09 -9.68 -3.52
CA LEU A 416 -24.31 -8.74 -4.32
C LEU A 416 -23.26 -9.42 -5.22
N GLY A 417 -23.24 -10.76 -5.23
CA GLY A 417 -22.26 -11.58 -5.94
C GLY A 417 -20.83 -11.29 -5.48
N VAL A 418 -20.65 -11.09 -4.18
CA VAL A 418 -19.36 -10.82 -3.55
C VAL A 418 -18.88 -12.06 -2.83
N HIS A 419 -17.66 -12.49 -3.16
CA HIS A 419 -16.99 -13.59 -2.46
C HIS A 419 -15.92 -13.02 -1.53
N ILE A 420 -16.02 -13.37 -0.25
CA ILE A 420 -15.07 -12.94 0.78
C ILE A 420 -13.98 -13.98 1.05
N GLN A 421 -14.15 -15.18 0.50
CA GLN A 421 -13.21 -16.28 0.53
C GLN A 421 -13.24 -17.05 -0.78
N GLU A 422 -12.07 -17.52 -1.19
CA GLU A 422 -11.86 -18.39 -2.33
C GLU A 422 -10.87 -19.48 -1.95
N VAL A 423 -11.24 -20.75 -2.15
CA VAL A 423 -10.38 -21.91 -1.95
C VAL A 423 -10.29 -22.67 -3.27
N ALA A 424 -9.10 -22.64 -3.86
CA ALA A 424 -8.80 -23.33 -5.11
C ALA A 424 -8.02 -24.60 -4.82
N ILE A 425 -8.48 -25.72 -5.35
CA ILE A 425 -7.90 -27.04 -5.12
C ILE A 425 -7.61 -27.69 -6.47
N ASN A 426 -6.36 -28.05 -6.68
CA ASN A 426 -5.91 -28.77 -7.86
C ASN A 426 -5.48 -30.20 -7.47
N ASN A 427 -6.12 -31.20 -8.08
CA ASN A 427 -5.87 -32.61 -7.78
C ASN A 427 -4.93 -33.26 -8.81
N GLY A 428 -3.62 -33.20 -8.58
CA GLY A 428 -2.60 -33.94 -9.34
C GLY A 428 -2.29 -35.34 -8.81
N THR A 429 -3.12 -35.93 -7.94
CA THR A 429 -2.80 -37.22 -7.25
C THR A 429 -3.04 -38.48 -8.10
N GLY A 430 -3.45 -38.33 -9.37
CA GLY A 430 -3.69 -39.43 -10.31
C GLY A 430 -4.97 -40.23 -10.06
N ARG A 431 -5.77 -39.88 -9.05
CA ARG A 431 -7.08 -40.49 -8.74
C ARG A 431 -8.06 -39.43 -8.24
N THR A 432 -9.35 -39.72 -8.30
CA THR A 432 -10.38 -38.86 -7.70
C THR A 432 -10.18 -38.75 -6.19
N GLN A 433 -10.30 -37.53 -5.67
CA GLN A 433 -10.18 -37.23 -4.25
C GLN A 433 -11.48 -36.66 -3.71
N ARG A 434 -11.96 -37.22 -2.60
CA ARG A 434 -13.07 -36.67 -1.82
C ARG A 434 -12.51 -35.86 -0.65
N LEU A 435 -12.73 -34.55 -0.69
CA LEU A 435 -12.15 -33.59 0.26
C LEU A 435 -13.26 -32.83 0.98
N THR A 436 -13.04 -32.52 2.25
CA THR A 436 -13.90 -31.61 3.02
C THR A 436 -13.14 -30.33 3.31
N VAL A 437 -13.60 -29.22 2.76
CA VAL A 437 -13.07 -27.90 3.08
C VAL A 437 -13.85 -27.34 4.26
N GLN A 438 -13.14 -26.91 5.29
CA GLN A 438 -13.69 -26.22 6.42
C GLN A 438 -13.19 -24.77 6.44
N ALA A 439 -14.08 -23.83 6.70
CA ALA A 439 -13.72 -22.42 6.85
C ALA A 439 -14.41 -21.81 8.08
N GLU A 440 -13.69 -20.95 8.78
CA GLU A 440 -14.19 -20.28 9.98
C GLU A 440 -13.56 -18.89 10.10
N LEU A 441 -14.36 -17.89 10.49
CA LEU A 441 -13.87 -16.67 11.12
C LEU A 441 -13.70 -16.98 12.61
N THR A 442 -12.45 -17.17 13.04
CA THR A 442 -12.11 -17.69 14.36
C THR A 442 -12.85 -16.96 15.49
N GLY A 443 -13.73 -17.68 16.19
CA GLY A 443 -14.50 -17.15 17.32
C GLY A 443 -15.60 -16.14 16.94
N ILE A 444 -15.91 -15.98 15.65
CA ILE A 444 -16.92 -15.06 15.12
C ILE A 444 -18.01 -15.79 14.34
N SER A 445 -17.68 -16.89 13.66
CA SER A 445 -18.62 -17.68 12.86
C SER A 445 -18.68 -19.13 13.32
N HIS A 446 -19.73 -19.84 12.91
CA HIS A 446 -19.70 -21.29 12.87
C HIS A 446 -18.67 -21.76 11.84
N LYS A 447 -18.18 -22.99 12.00
CA LYS A 447 -17.31 -23.61 10.99
C LYS A 447 -18.16 -24.18 9.87
N VAL A 448 -18.11 -23.57 8.68
CA VAL A 448 -18.78 -24.12 7.50
C VAL A 448 -17.97 -25.30 6.97
N ARG A 449 -18.65 -26.36 6.54
CA ARG A 449 -18.03 -27.57 5.97
C ARG A 449 -18.65 -27.85 4.60
N GLN A 450 -17.81 -27.94 3.58
CA GLN A 450 -18.23 -28.28 2.23
C GLN A 450 -17.41 -29.46 1.74
N THR A 451 -18.09 -30.57 1.45
CA THR A 451 -17.45 -31.76 0.86
C THR A 451 -17.55 -31.70 -0.66
N VAL A 452 -16.42 -31.91 -1.34
CA VAL A 452 -16.29 -31.90 -2.79
C VAL A 452 -15.57 -33.16 -3.26
N GLU A 453 -15.94 -33.64 -4.45
CA GLU A 453 -15.19 -34.67 -5.17
C GLU A 453 -14.49 -34.00 -6.35
N ILE A 454 -13.19 -34.24 -6.49
CA ILE A 454 -12.34 -33.63 -7.52
C ILE A 454 -11.64 -34.75 -8.27
N GLU A 455 -11.87 -34.84 -9.57
CA GLU A 455 -11.25 -35.86 -10.44
C GLU A 455 -9.73 -35.65 -10.56
N ALA A 456 -9.04 -36.68 -11.03
CA ALA A 456 -7.60 -36.57 -11.30
C ALA A 456 -7.34 -35.54 -12.41
N GLY A 457 -6.41 -34.62 -12.17
CA GLY A 457 -6.06 -33.51 -13.06
C GLY A 457 -7.00 -32.31 -12.98
N GLN A 458 -8.14 -32.41 -12.28
CA GLN A 458 -9.12 -31.34 -12.19
C GLN A 458 -8.70 -30.26 -11.19
N GLU A 459 -9.09 -29.02 -11.48
CA GLU A 459 -9.11 -27.91 -10.53
C GLU A 459 -10.54 -27.51 -10.19
N LEU A 460 -10.81 -27.29 -8.91
CA LEU A 460 -12.10 -26.80 -8.41
C LEU A 460 -11.88 -25.58 -7.52
N THR A 461 -12.78 -24.61 -7.63
CA THR A 461 -12.79 -23.42 -6.76
C THR A 461 -14.10 -23.38 -5.99
N ILE A 462 -14.02 -23.14 -4.70
CA ILE A 462 -15.18 -22.96 -3.82
C ILE A 462 -15.06 -21.66 -3.03
N ASN A 463 -16.20 -21.09 -2.65
CA ASN A 463 -16.29 -19.78 -1.99
C ASN A 463 -17.03 -19.91 -0.66
N PRO A 464 -16.39 -20.47 0.39
CA PRO A 464 -17.08 -20.73 1.64
C PRO A 464 -17.45 -19.44 2.37
N GLN A 465 -18.71 -19.31 2.79
CA GLN A 465 -19.19 -18.21 3.61
C GLN A 465 -19.86 -18.75 4.88
N PRO A 466 -19.18 -18.72 6.04
CA PRO A 466 -19.72 -19.27 7.28
C PRO A 466 -20.75 -18.34 7.94
N ASP A 467 -21.77 -18.92 8.57
CA ASP A 467 -22.76 -18.16 9.32
C ASP A 467 -22.15 -17.58 10.60
N LEU A 468 -22.44 -16.30 10.89
CA LEU A 468 -21.99 -15.64 12.11
C LEU A 468 -22.62 -16.28 13.35
N LEU A 469 -21.88 -16.32 14.46
CA LEU A 469 -22.44 -16.76 15.74
C LEU A 469 -23.50 -15.74 16.21
N PRO A 470 -24.63 -16.21 16.78
CA PRO A 470 -25.71 -15.33 17.22
C PRO A 470 -25.23 -14.23 18.18
N GLY A 471 -25.69 -13.00 17.94
CA GLY A 471 -25.44 -11.85 18.82
C GLY A 471 -24.04 -11.24 18.75
N LEU A 472 -23.10 -11.81 17.97
CA LEU A 472 -21.75 -11.23 17.85
C LEU A 472 -21.69 -9.98 16.97
N LEU A 473 -22.57 -9.85 15.97
CA LEU A 473 -22.55 -8.72 15.05
C LEU A 473 -22.59 -7.38 15.80
N LYS A 474 -23.58 -7.20 16.70
CA LYS A 474 -23.77 -5.98 17.50
C LYS A 474 -22.67 -5.72 18.54
N GLN A 475 -21.80 -6.70 18.79
CA GLN A 475 -20.64 -6.54 19.69
C GLN A 475 -19.44 -5.93 18.96
N ILE A 476 -19.42 -5.90 17.63
CA ILE A 476 -18.33 -5.32 16.82
C ILE A 476 -18.61 -3.83 16.63
N THR A 477 -18.43 -3.03 17.69
CA THR A 477 -18.66 -1.57 17.71
C THR A 477 -17.48 -0.75 17.21
N SER A 478 -16.31 -1.38 17.07
CA SER A 478 -15.06 -0.80 16.55
C SER A 478 -14.38 -1.80 15.63
N ALA A 479 -13.50 -1.31 14.74
CA ALA A 479 -12.71 -2.19 13.88
C ALA A 479 -11.96 -3.23 14.73
N ARG A 480 -12.12 -4.50 14.39
CA ARG A 480 -11.58 -5.63 15.16
C ARG A 480 -10.79 -6.54 14.25
N ARG A 481 -9.54 -6.83 14.61
CA ARG A 481 -8.76 -7.87 13.93
C ARG A 481 -9.25 -9.25 14.36
N ALA A 482 -9.42 -10.11 13.37
CA ALA A 482 -9.75 -11.51 13.51
C ALA A 482 -8.86 -12.34 12.57
N SER A 483 -9.11 -13.64 12.50
CA SER A 483 -8.38 -14.52 11.59
C SER A 483 -9.35 -15.51 10.95
N TRP A 484 -9.19 -15.66 9.64
CA TRP A 484 -9.74 -16.79 8.93
C TRP A 484 -8.90 -18.02 9.21
N THR A 485 -9.57 -19.15 9.34
CA THR A 485 -8.95 -20.48 9.36
C THR A 485 -9.60 -21.31 8.28
N ILE A 486 -8.77 -21.81 7.36
CA ILE A 486 -9.19 -22.69 6.26
C ILE A 486 -8.43 -24.00 6.42
N GLU A 487 -9.19 -25.10 6.41
CA GLU A 487 -8.66 -26.45 6.54
C GLU A 487 -9.22 -27.34 5.43
N VAL A 488 -8.37 -28.13 4.79
CA VAL A 488 -8.78 -29.15 3.82
C VAL A 488 -8.50 -30.52 4.40
N LEU A 489 -9.54 -31.32 4.54
CA LEU A 489 -9.52 -32.65 5.12
C LEU A 489 -9.75 -33.72 4.05
N LEU A 490 -9.11 -34.88 4.21
CA LEU A 490 -9.46 -36.10 3.47
C LEU A 490 -10.77 -36.71 3.99
N ALA A 491 -11.30 -37.68 3.25
CA ALA A 491 -12.49 -38.44 3.65
C ALA A 491 -12.35 -39.15 5.01
N ASP A 492 -11.13 -39.49 5.42
CA ASP A 492 -10.82 -40.09 6.72
C ASP A 492 -10.65 -39.06 7.86
N GLY A 493 -10.85 -37.77 7.57
CA GLY A 493 -10.74 -36.68 8.53
C GLY A 493 -9.32 -36.15 8.75
N ARG A 494 -8.29 -36.67 8.06
CA ARG A 494 -6.93 -36.12 8.18
C ARG A 494 -6.78 -34.79 7.46
N SER A 495 -6.15 -33.83 8.14
CA SER A 495 -5.85 -32.49 7.61
C SER A 495 -4.66 -32.51 6.66
N VAL A 496 -4.93 -32.22 5.38
CA VAL A 496 -3.91 -32.15 4.33
C VAL A 496 -3.44 -30.72 4.04
N TYR A 497 -4.23 -29.72 4.41
CA TYR A 497 -3.85 -28.33 4.27
C TYR A 497 -4.52 -27.52 5.36
N GLU A 498 -3.79 -26.55 5.91
CA GLU A 498 -4.30 -25.61 6.88
C GLU A 498 -3.62 -24.26 6.64
N GLN A 499 -4.42 -23.21 6.56
CA GLN A 499 -3.93 -21.84 6.47
C GLN A 499 -4.78 -20.94 7.35
N SER A 500 -4.11 -20.07 8.10
CA SER A 500 -4.75 -18.95 8.77
C SER A 500 -4.32 -17.64 8.11
N SER A 501 -5.26 -16.74 7.89
CA SER A 501 -5.01 -15.40 7.32
C SER A 501 -5.67 -14.33 8.19
N PRO A 502 -5.01 -13.17 8.39
CA PRO A 502 -5.60 -12.07 9.14
C PRO A 502 -6.76 -11.44 8.34
N VAL A 503 -7.75 -10.93 9.07
CA VAL A 503 -8.85 -10.15 8.50
C VAL A 503 -9.27 -9.06 9.47
N GLU A 504 -9.64 -7.90 8.96
CA GLU A 504 -10.21 -6.82 9.76
C GLU A 504 -11.73 -6.77 9.58
N LEU A 505 -12.44 -6.84 10.70
CA LEU A 505 -13.89 -6.73 10.76
C LEU A 505 -14.24 -5.27 11.02
N LEU A 506 -14.97 -4.64 10.09
CA LEU A 506 -15.44 -3.27 10.26
C LEU A 506 -16.63 -3.24 11.23
N PRO A 507 -16.87 -2.09 11.90
CA PRO A 507 -18.01 -1.94 12.80
C PRO A 507 -19.35 -2.31 12.15
N TYR A 508 -20.28 -2.86 12.93
CA TYR A 508 -21.61 -3.27 12.44
C TYR A 508 -22.47 -2.11 11.92
N ASP A 509 -22.16 -0.89 12.34
CA ASP A 509 -22.82 0.36 11.98
C ASP A 509 -21.99 1.20 10.99
N ALA A 510 -20.94 0.63 10.41
CA ALA A 510 -20.17 1.27 9.35
C ALA A 510 -20.83 1.03 7.97
N LEU A 511 -21.33 2.10 7.35
CA LEU A 511 -21.74 2.13 5.95
C LEU A 511 -20.49 2.32 5.09
N VAL A 512 -20.18 1.33 4.25
CA VAL A 512 -19.08 1.37 3.30
C VAL A 512 -19.64 1.72 1.92
N TYR A 513 -19.07 2.73 1.26
CA TYR A 513 -19.54 3.17 -0.05
C TYR A 513 -19.02 2.29 -1.18
N HIS A 514 -17.74 1.96 -1.13
CA HIS A 514 -17.11 1.05 -2.07
C HIS A 514 -16.01 0.25 -1.39
N GLN A 515 -15.83 -1.00 -1.78
CA GLN A 515 -14.79 -1.84 -1.22
C GLN A 515 -14.23 -2.80 -2.26
N GLN A 516 -12.93 -3.08 -2.16
CA GLN A 516 -12.30 -4.18 -2.86
C GLN A 516 -12.49 -5.48 -2.06
N PHE A 517 -13.02 -6.51 -2.70
CA PHE A 517 -13.07 -7.88 -2.18
C PHE A 517 -12.29 -8.79 -3.12
N ILE A 518 -11.17 -9.33 -2.67
CA ILE A 518 -10.38 -10.25 -3.50
C ILE A 518 -10.05 -9.52 -4.84
N ASP A 519 -10.62 -9.92 -5.98
CA ASP A 519 -10.43 -9.24 -7.29
C ASP A 519 -11.55 -8.25 -7.67
N GLN A 520 -12.60 -8.13 -6.86
CA GLN A 520 -13.81 -7.39 -7.22
C GLN A 520 -13.93 -6.07 -6.45
N LYS A 521 -13.82 -4.94 -7.15
CA LYS A 521 -14.28 -3.64 -6.62
C LYS A 521 -15.80 -3.61 -6.68
N LYS A 522 -16.44 -3.41 -5.53
CA LYS A 522 -17.90 -3.43 -5.40
C LYS A 522 -18.39 -2.11 -4.83
N ASP A 523 -19.43 -1.60 -5.47
CA ASP A 523 -20.25 -0.52 -4.95
C ASP A 523 -21.17 -1.09 -3.86
N LEU A 524 -20.91 -0.70 -2.63
CA LEU A 524 -21.64 -1.15 -1.45
C LEU A 524 -22.70 -0.14 -1.01
N LEU A 525 -22.83 0.99 -1.68
CA LEU A 525 -23.85 1.98 -1.38
C LEU A 525 -25.29 1.42 -1.36
N PRO A 526 -25.68 0.45 -2.22
CA PRO A 526 -26.97 -0.24 -2.11
C PRO A 526 -27.27 -0.85 -0.74
N THR A 527 -26.22 -1.22 0.03
CA THR A 527 -26.35 -1.84 1.36
C THR A 527 -26.92 -0.89 2.41
N VAL A 528 -27.01 0.42 2.13
CA VAL A 528 -27.71 1.36 3.03
C VAL A 528 -29.16 0.92 3.33
N ALA A 529 -29.78 0.15 2.43
CA ALA A 529 -31.09 -0.44 2.65
C ALA A 529 -31.15 -1.39 3.86
N ALA A 530 -30.01 -1.93 4.32
CA ALA A 530 -29.92 -2.73 5.55
C ALA A 530 -30.21 -1.92 6.82
N TRP A 531 -29.94 -0.61 6.81
CA TRP A 531 -30.30 0.29 7.91
C TRP A 531 -31.78 0.68 7.88
N ILE A 532 -32.43 0.58 6.71
CA ILE A 532 -33.83 0.99 6.55
C ILE A 532 -34.73 -0.08 7.15
N SER A 533 -35.40 0.30 8.23
CA SER A 533 -36.14 -0.62 9.12
C SER A 533 -37.62 -0.21 9.23
N PRO A 534 -38.49 -0.52 8.24
CA PRO A 534 -39.91 -0.15 8.30
C PRO A 534 -40.67 -0.78 9.47
N ASN A 535 -40.15 -1.88 10.01
CA ASN A 535 -40.71 -2.60 11.16
C ASN A 535 -40.08 -2.18 12.49
N LEU A 536 -39.49 -0.98 12.59
CA LEU A 536 -38.92 -0.51 13.85
C LEU A 536 -39.97 -0.48 14.99
N PRO A 537 -39.62 -0.82 16.24
CA PRO A 537 -40.58 -0.99 17.33
C PRO A 537 -41.45 0.25 17.59
N GLU A 538 -40.85 1.43 17.57
CA GLU A 538 -41.52 2.71 17.81
C GLU A 538 -42.29 3.22 16.58
N GLY A 539 -42.15 2.57 15.42
CA GLY A 539 -42.69 3.04 14.14
C GLY A 539 -44.20 3.20 14.15
N ALA A 540 -44.95 2.26 14.76
CA ALA A 540 -46.40 2.36 14.87
C ALA A 540 -46.85 3.58 15.70
N LYS A 541 -46.15 3.86 16.80
CA LYS A 541 -46.43 5.00 17.68
C LYS A 541 -46.15 6.33 16.97
N ILE A 542 -45.06 6.40 16.21
CA ILE A 542 -44.70 7.60 15.44
C ILE A 542 -45.71 7.84 14.33
N LEU A 543 -46.09 6.82 13.56
CA LEU A 543 -47.09 6.95 12.50
C LEU A 543 -48.46 7.36 13.06
N SER A 544 -48.87 6.79 14.20
CA SER A 544 -50.12 7.21 14.87
C SER A 544 -50.07 8.68 15.30
N ALA A 545 -48.97 9.13 15.92
CA ALA A 545 -48.81 10.52 16.31
C ALA A 545 -48.75 11.49 15.11
N ALA A 546 -48.18 11.05 13.98
CA ALA A 546 -48.16 11.81 12.75
C ALA A 546 -49.55 11.85 12.08
N ALA A 547 -50.30 10.76 12.09
CA ALA A 547 -51.67 10.74 11.58
C ALA A 547 -52.52 11.81 12.28
N GLU A 548 -52.37 12.01 13.59
CA GLU A 548 -53.11 13.04 14.34
C GLU A 548 -52.80 14.49 13.92
N ARG A 549 -51.75 14.70 13.14
CA ARG A 549 -51.35 16.02 12.61
C ARG A 549 -51.86 16.28 11.19
N THR A 550 -52.42 15.28 10.51
CA THR A 550 -53.02 15.48 9.18
C THR A 550 -54.49 15.89 9.31
N ALA A 551 -55.00 16.62 8.32
CA ALA A 551 -56.39 17.08 8.29
C ALA A 551 -57.39 15.90 8.33
N SER A 552 -57.02 14.78 7.71
CA SER A 552 -57.83 13.56 7.67
C SER A 552 -57.65 12.64 8.88
N ARG A 553 -56.73 12.96 9.80
CA ARG A 553 -56.30 12.09 10.92
C ARG A 553 -55.83 10.70 10.47
N THR A 554 -55.29 10.61 9.26
CA THR A 554 -54.81 9.35 8.66
C THR A 554 -53.47 9.53 7.96
N LEU A 555 -52.74 8.42 7.81
CA LEU A 555 -51.61 8.28 6.90
C LEU A 555 -51.97 7.17 5.90
N THR A 556 -52.37 7.55 4.70
CA THR A 556 -52.86 6.63 3.66
C THR A 556 -51.77 6.16 2.71
N GLY A 557 -50.57 6.73 2.78
CA GLY A 557 -49.54 6.55 1.76
C GLY A 557 -50.08 6.97 0.40
N TYR A 558 -49.92 6.10 -0.61
CA TYR A 558 -50.55 6.25 -1.93
C TYR A 558 -51.91 5.58 -2.05
N GLN A 559 -52.36 4.87 -1.02
CA GLN A 559 -53.66 4.22 -0.98
C GLN A 559 -54.71 5.20 -0.46
N THR A 560 -54.97 6.28 -1.19
CA THR A 560 -56.26 6.95 -1.03
C THR A 560 -57.31 6.02 -1.61
N SER A 561 -57.95 5.21 -0.78
CA SER A 561 -59.16 4.52 -1.22
C SER A 561 -60.24 5.58 -1.47
N GLY A 562 -60.98 5.46 -2.58
CA GLY A 562 -62.20 6.26 -2.81
C GLY A 562 -63.19 6.19 -1.64
N PHE A 563 -63.05 5.19 -0.76
CA PHE A 563 -63.82 5.02 0.47
C PHE A 563 -63.50 6.06 1.57
N LEU A 564 -62.27 6.58 1.66
CA LEU A 564 -61.88 7.54 2.72
C LEU A 564 -61.97 9.00 2.28
N THR A 565 -61.75 9.29 1.00
CA THR A 565 -61.69 10.68 0.49
C THR A 565 -62.71 10.97 -0.61
N GLY A 566 -63.47 9.97 -1.08
CA GLY A 566 -64.45 10.13 -2.17
C GLY A 566 -63.88 10.49 -3.55
N ALA A 567 -62.58 10.82 -3.64
CA ALA A 567 -62.01 11.57 -4.76
C ALA A 567 -60.65 11.06 -5.27
N ALA A 568 -60.12 9.95 -4.73
CA ALA A 568 -58.77 9.48 -5.04
C ALA A 568 -58.50 9.24 -6.55
N ASP A 569 -59.46 8.63 -7.23
CA ASP A 569 -59.35 8.31 -8.66
C ASP A 569 -59.55 9.54 -9.57
N GLN A 570 -60.18 10.62 -9.07
CA GLN A 570 -60.41 11.87 -9.79
C GLN A 570 -59.43 13.01 -9.41
N ALA A 571 -58.53 12.76 -8.46
CA ALA A 571 -57.58 13.76 -8.00
C ALA A 571 -56.56 14.14 -9.06
N THR A 572 -56.35 15.44 -9.25
CA THR A 572 -55.29 16.00 -10.09
C THR A 572 -53.90 15.65 -9.53
N GLY A 573 -52.87 15.73 -10.38
CA GLY A 573 -51.48 15.52 -9.95
C GLY A 573 -51.04 16.47 -8.83
N GLU A 574 -51.55 17.70 -8.83
CA GLU A 574 -51.26 18.71 -7.80
C GLU A 574 -51.90 18.34 -6.46
N GLN A 575 -53.17 17.91 -6.44
CA GLN A 575 -53.85 17.42 -5.23
C GLN A 575 -53.13 16.20 -4.63
N ARG A 576 -52.73 15.25 -5.49
CA ARG A 576 -51.95 14.07 -5.09
C ARG A 576 -50.60 14.44 -4.46
N THR A 577 -49.92 15.42 -5.02
CA THR A 577 -48.66 15.96 -4.48
C THR A 577 -48.89 16.62 -3.13
N ALA A 578 -49.96 17.42 -2.98
CA ALA A 578 -50.30 18.05 -1.72
C ALA A 578 -50.59 17.02 -0.61
N TRP A 579 -51.31 15.94 -0.91
CA TRP A 579 -51.60 14.87 0.06
C TRP A 579 -50.36 14.11 0.51
N THR A 580 -49.42 13.82 -0.39
CA THR A 580 -48.17 13.14 0.00
C THR A 580 -47.27 14.07 0.80
N ARG A 581 -47.18 15.35 0.40
CA ARG A 581 -46.45 16.38 1.13
C ARG A 581 -46.98 16.59 2.55
N GLU A 582 -48.30 16.65 2.73
CA GLU A 582 -48.93 16.76 4.06
C GLU A 582 -48.52 15.60 4.98
N GLN A 583 -48.58 14.36 4.48
CA GLN A 583 -48.19 13.17 5.26
C GLN A 583 -46.72 13.21 5.66
N VAL A 584 -45.83 13.66 4.77
CA VAL A 584 -44.40 13.81 5.09
C VAL A 584 -44.17 14.96 6.07
N GLY A 585 -44.88 16.08 5.94
CA GLY A 585 -44.84 17.18 6.90
C GLY A 585 -45.27 16.74 8.31
N ALA A 586 -46.33 15.94 8.39
CA ALA A 586 -46.78 15.37 9.66
C ALA A 586 -45.75 14.43 10.31
N LEU A 587 -45.03 13.63 9.51
CA LEU A 587 -43.90 12.83 9.99
C LEU A 587 -42.75 13.71 10.50
N TYR A 588 -42.39 14.75 9.75
CA TYR A 588 -41.35 15.72 10.13
C TYR A 588 -41.68 16.40 11.46
N ASP A 589 -42.88 16.97 11.60
CA ASP A 589 -43.29 17.69 12.80
C ASP A 589 -43.42 16.75 14.01
N THR A 590 -43.78 15.49 13.78
CA THR A 590 -43.77 14.46 14.82
C THR A 590 -42.35 14.21 15.32
N LEU A 591 -41.40 13.94 14.43
CA LEU A 591 -40.00 13.72 14.82
C LEU A 591 -39.37 14.96 15.47
N LYS A 592 -39.70 16.16 14.99
CA LYS A 592 -39.34 17.42 15.64
C LYS A 592 -39.86 17.47 17.09
N GLY A 593 -41.11 17.06 17.31
CA GLY A 593 -41.71 16.95 18.64
C GLY A 593 -41.07 15.89 19.54
N TYR A 594 -40.49 14.82 18.97
CA TYR A 594 -39.69 13.83 19.72
C TYR A 594 -38.33 14.41 20.17
N GLY A 595 -37.92 15.55 19.61
CA GLY A 595 -36.72 16.27 19.97
C GLY A 595 -35.46 15.73 19.28
N ILE A 596 -35.59 15.12 18.09
CA ILE A 596 -34.44 14.73 17.28
C ILE A 596 -33.64 15.99 16.91
N ARG A 597 -32.32 15.96 17.17
CA ARG A 597 -31.40 17.04 16.83
C ARG A 597 -30.35 16.58 15.83
N TYR A 598 -29.87 17.52 15.02
CA TYR A 598 -28.72 17.25 14.19
C TYR A 598 -27.46 17.14 15.05
N VAL A 599 -26.73 16.05 14.90
CA VAL A 599 -25.44 15.83 15.56
C VAL A 599 -24.49 15.26 14.52
N ASP A 600 -23.52 16.06 14.09
CA ASP A 600 -22.51 15.59 13.13
C ASP A 600 -21.56 14.59 13.80
N GLN A 601 -21.46 13.40 13.21
CA GLN A 601 -20.57 12.32 13.64
C GLN A 601 -19.65 11.85 12.51
N SER A 602 -19.63 12.56 11.37
CA SER A 602 -18.83 12.23 10.18
C SER A 602 -17.31 12.25 10.43
N THR A 603 -16.86 12.88 11.52
CA THR A 603 -15.45 13.05 11.87
C THR A 603 -14.84 11.88 12.64
N GLN A 604 -15.61 10.87 13.05
CA GLN A 604 -15.09 9.85 13.97
C GLN A 604 -14.10 8.83 13.34
N PHE A 605 -13.98 8.72 12.02
CA PHE A 605 -12.91 7.96 11.34
C PHE A 605 -12.76 8.45 9.89
N PRO A 606 -11.70 9.19 9.51
CA PRO A 606 -11.58 9.71 8.15
C PRO A 606 -10.95 8.64 7.24
N ALA A 607 -11.78 7.81 6.64
CA ALA A 607 -11.44 7.18 5.37
C ALA A 607 -12.53 7.59 4.37
N ALA A 608 -12.14 8.16 3.24
CA ALA A 608 -13.04 8.71 2.21
C ALA A 608 -14.09 7.72 1.64
N ALA A 609 -14.10 6.46 2.10
CA ALA A 609 -14.92 5.35 1.64
C ALA A 609 -15.93 4.81 2.67
N LEU A 610 -15.98 5.32 3.92
CA LEU A 610 -16.87 4.80 4.96
C LEU A 610 -17.44 5.90 5.87
N GLN A 611 -18.63 5.66 6.43
CA GLN A 611 -19.28 6.51 7.43
C GLN A 611 -20.01 5.67 8.49
N ARG A 612 -20.02 6.12 9.74
CA ARG A 612 -20.85 5.52 10.81
C ARG A 612 -22.30 6.00 10.66
N VAL A 613 -23.25 5.06 10.68
CA VAL A 613 -24.69 5.34 10.51
C VAL A 613 -25.47 4.69 11.62
N LEU A 614 -26.22 5.49 12.38
CA LEU A 614 -27.10 5.01 13.44
C LEU A 614 -28.30 4.27 12.85
N LEU A 615 -28.72 3.19 13.51
CA LEU A 615 -29.98 2.55 13.19
C LEU A 615 -31.16 3.47 13.60
N PRO A 616 -32.32 3.40 12.91
CA PRO A 616 -33.49 4.21 13.25
C PRO A 616 -33.89 4.19 14.73
N ALA A 617 -33.84 3.01 15.37
CA ALA A 617 -34.14 2.86 16.80
C ALA A 617 -33.11 3.56 17.69
N GLU A 618 -31.83 3.56 17.32
CA GLU A 618 -30.76 4.25 18.04
C GLU A 618 -30.90 5.77 17.89
N ALA A 619 -31.17 6.26 16.67
CA ALA A 619 -31.41 7.68 16.41
C ALA A 619 -32.60 8.21 17.25
N LEU A 620 -33.69 7.45 17.35
CA LEU A 620 -34.84 7.78 18.19
C LEU A 620 -34.50 7.76 19.69
N LYS A 621 -33.77 6.73 20.14
CA LYS A 621 -33.35 6.59 21.53
C LYS A 621 -32.43 7.72 21.99
N HIS A 622 -31.45 8.07 21.16
CA HIS A 622 -30.45 9.11 21.46
C HIS A 622 -30.93 10.52 21.13
N LYS A 623 -32.03 10.63 20.39
CA LYS A 623 -32.58 11.91 19.90
C LYS A 623 -31.57 12.69 19.05
N SER A 624 -30.76 11.98 18.28
CA SER A 624 -29.68 12.54 17.47
C SER A 624 -29.60 11.83 16.13
N ALA A 625 -29.35 12.59 15.06
CA ALA A 625 -29.12 12.07 13.72
C ALA A 625 -28.20 13.02 12.94
N ASN A 626 -27.21 12.49 12.22
CA ASN A 626 -26.54 13.22 11.15
C ASN A 626 -27.37 13.19 9.84
N CYS A 627 -26.79 13.66 8.73
CA CYS A 627 -27.48 13.76 7.44
C CYS A 627 -27.96 12.40 6.89
N ILE A 628 -27.14 11.35 6.98
CA ILE A 628 -27.51 10.01 6.50
C ILE A 628 -28.37 9.24 7.52
N ASP A 629 -28.13 9.41 8.83
CA ASP A 629 -28.98 8.85 9.89
C ASP A 629 -30.43 9.34 9.73
N GLY A 630 -30.57 10.65 9.49
CA GLY A 630 -31.85 11.30 9.23
C GLY A 630 -32.51 10.73 7.98
N ALA A 631 -31.77 10.63 6.87
CA ALA A 631 -32.30 10.08 5.63
C ALA A 631 -32.78 8.62 5.78
N VAL A 632 -32.05 7.78 6.51
CA VAL A 632 -32.42 6.39 6.81
C VAL A 632 -33.66 6.32 7.73
N LEU A 633 -33.73 7.15 8.77
CA LEU A 633 -34.87 7.22 9.70
C LEU A 633 -36.15 7.65 8.95
N PHE A 634 -36.08 8.73 8.18
CA PHE A 634 -37.21 9.19 7.35
C PHE A 634 -37.62 8.15 6.32
N SER A 635 -36.65 7.53 5.63
CA SER A 635 -36.94 6.47 4.66
C SER A 635 -37.65 5.27 5.31
N SER A 636 -37.26 4.90 6.53
CA SER A 636 -37.90 3.81 7.28
C SER A 636 -39.38 4.12 7.59
N LEU A 637 -39.67 5.34 8.05
CA LEU A 637 -41.02 5.78 8.39
C LEU A 637 -41.89 6.01 7.15
N MET A 638 -41.35 6.62 6.10
CA MET A 638 -42.04 6.83 4.82
C MET A 638 -42.40 5.49 4.17
N LEU A 639 -41.47 4.53 4.15
CA LEU A 639 -41.72 3.21 3.59
C LEU A 639 -42.80 2.47 4.40
N ARG A 640 -42.79 2.59 5.74
CA ARG A 640 -43.85 2.07 6.62
C ARG A 640 -45.20 2.74 6.37
N ALA A 641 -45.21 4.05 6.10
CA ALA A 641 -46.40 4.82 5.76
C ALA A 641 -46.92 4.53 4.34
N GLY A 642 -46.28 3.63 3.59
CA GLY A 642 -46.70 3.25 2.24
C GLY A 642 -46.19 4.17 1.14
N LEU A 643 -45.27 5.09 1.44
CA LEU A 643 -44.65 6.00 0.47
C LEU A 643 -43.42 5.38 -0.21
N ASN A 644 -42.92 6.03 -1.26
CA ASN A 644 -41.73 5.62 -2.02
C ASN A 644 -40.58 6.58 -1.73
N PRO A 645 -39.80 6.35 -0.67
CA PRO A 645 -38.68 7.21 -0.36
C PRO A 645 -37.50 7.01 -1.31
N ILE A 646 -36.73 8.07 -1.48
CA ILE A 646 -35.41 8.05 -2.11
C ILE A 646 -34.39 8.64 -1.13
N ILE A 647 -33.16 8.12 -1.16
CA ILE A 647 -32.02 8.74 -0.48
C ILE A 647 -31.13 9.37 -1.53
N ILE A 648 -30.76 10.63 -1.33
CA ILE A 648 -29.89 11.38 -2.23
C ILE A 648 -28.58 11.64 -1.50
N ILE A 649 -27.49 11.18 -2.10
CA ILE A 649 -26.14 11.33 -1.56
C ILE A 649 -25.35 12.21 -2.53
N VAL A 650 -24.77 13.28 -2.01
CA VAL A 650 -23.87 14.19 -2.71
C VAL A 650 -22.56 14.29 -1.90
N PRO A 651 -21.47 14.84 -2.46
CA PRO A 651 -20.23 14.97 -1.70
C PRO A 651 -20.44 15.71 -0.38
N GLY A 652 -20.13 15.04 0.73
CA GLY A 652 -20.23 15.58 2.09
C GLY A 652 -21.65 15.69 2.67
N HIS A 653 -22.70 15.29 1.95
CA HIS A 653 -24.07 15.48 2.43
C HIS A 653 -25.06 14.41 1.94
N ALA A 654 -26.11 14.16 2.72
CA ALA A 654 -27.20 13.27 2.37
C ALA A 654 -28.54 13.85 2.79
N PHE A 655 -29.56 13.68 1.96
CA PHE A 655 -30.93 14.11 2.24
C PHE A 655 -31.95 13.14 1.66
N VAL A 656 -33.20 13.28 2.05
CA VAL A 656 -34.27 12.34 1.70
C VAL A 656 -35.21 12.97 0.68
N GLY A 657 -35.89 12.13 -0.08
CA GLY A 657 -37.02 12.55 -0.91
C GLY A 657 -38.09 11.47 -0.96
N TRP A 658 -39.21 11.79 -1.61
CA TRP A 658 -40.30 10.84 -1.85
C TRP A 658 -40.93 11.10 -3.20
N GLU A 659 -41.49 10.05 -3.79
CA GLU A 659 -42.28 10.19 -5.01
C GLU A 659 -43.59 10.93 -4.70
N THR A 660 -43.90 11.99 -5.46
CA THR A 660 -45.08 12.85 -5.23
C THR A 660 -46.39 12.09 -5.37
N TRP A 661 -46.40 11.05 -6.20
CA TRP A 661 -47.44 10.04 -6.28
C TRP A 661 -46.89 8.74 -6.84
N GLN A 662 -47.48 7.59 -6.48
CA GLN A 662 -47.03 6.29 -6.98
C GLN A 662 -46.98 6.26 -8.52
N GLY A 663 -45.79 6.03 -9.07
CA GLY A 663 -45.58 5.93 -10.52
C GLY A 663 -45.53 7.27 -11.27
N SER A 664 -45.65 8.41 -10.58
CA SER A 664 -45.53 9.75 -11.18
C SER A 664 -44.13 10.04 -11.71
N ARG A 665 -43.10 9.40 -11.14
CA ARG A 665 -41.66 9.67 -11.40
C ARG A 665 -41.24 11.10 -11.07
N GLN A 666 -42.06 11.81 -10.30
CA GLN A 666 -41.80 13.15 -9.79
C GLN A 666 -41.47 13.02 -8.31
N TYR A 667 -40.45 13.74 -7.84
CA TYR A 667 -39.95 13.61 -6.48
C TYR A 667 -39.81 14.98 -5.81
N GLU A 668 -40.22 15.03 -4.54
CA GLU A 668 -39.88 16.12 -3.62
C GLU A 668 -38.76 15.69 -2.69
N VAL A 669 -38.03 16.68 -2.16
CA VAL A 669 -36.81 16.47 -1.41
C VAL A 669 -36.79 17.33 -0.16
N LEU A 670 -36.32 16.78 0.95
CA LEU A 670 -36.39 17.38 2.27
C LEU A 670 -35.02 17.35 2.94
N GLU A 671 -34.60 18.52 3.42
CA GLU A 671 -33.39 18.66 4.22
C GLU A 671 -33.62 18.17 5.65
N THR A 672 -33.02 17.04 6.00
CA THR A 672 -33.24 16.42 7.32
C THR A 672 -32.39 17.02 8.44
N THR A 673 -31.31 17.73 8.09
CA THR A 673 -30.41 18.35 9.09
C THR A 673 -31.03 19.52 9.85
N GLN A 674 -32.15 20.06 9.35
CA GLN A 674 -32.86 21.16 10.01
C GLN A 674 -33.98 20.71 10.98
N LEU A 675 -34.24 19.40 11.09
CA LEU A 675 -35.36 18.81 11.85
C LEU A 675 -35.52 19.33 13.29
N GLY A 676 -34.41 19.71 13.93
CA GLY A 676 -34.40 20.17 15.32
C GLY A 676 -34.88 21.60 15.54
N TYR A 677 -34.99 22.43 14.49
CA TYR A 677 -35.29 23.87 14.66
C TYR A 677 -36.16 24.48 13.56
N ALA A 678 -35.99 24.09 12.29
CA ALA A 678 -36.73 24.69 11.18
C ALA A 678 -38.19 24.21 11.11
N ALA A 679 -39.04 25.00 10.47
CA ALA A 679 -40.37 24.55 10.06
C ALA A 679 -40.25 23.63 8.84
N PHE A 680 -41.25 22.76 8.64
CA PHE A 680 -41.26 21.82 7.52
C PHE A 680 -41.07 22.51 6.15
N ASP A 681 -41.79 23.61 5.89
CA ASP A 681 -41.69 24.33 4.62
C ASP A 681 -40.28 24.91 4.38
N SER A 682 -39.59 25.35 5.44
CA SER A 682 -38.21 25.82 5.34
C SER A 682 -37.24 24.67 5.00
N ALA A 683 -37.41 23.51 5.64
CA ALA A 683 -36.61 22.32 5.37
C ALA A 683 -36.88 21.75 3.96
N LEU A 684 -38.12 21.86 3.47
CA LEU A 684 -38.51 21.51 2.10
C LEU A 684 -37.86 22.45 1.08
N ALA A 685 -37.94 23.77 1.31
CA ALA A 685 -37.31 24.77 0.45
C ALA A 685 -35.78 24.59 0.39
N GLU A 686 -35.15 24.31 1.53
CA GLU A 686 -33.73 23.99 1.59
C GLU A 686 -33.40 22.72 0.81
N GLY A 687 -34.17 21.65 0.97
CA GLY A 687 -33.99 20.41 0.19
C GLY A 687 -34.04 20.67 -1.32
N HIS A 688 -34.98 21.50 -1.78
CA HIS A 688 -35.03 21.92 -3.18
C HIS A 688 -33.83 22.78 -3.60
N SER A 689 -33.31 23.65 -2.72
CA SER A 689 -32.07 24.39 -2.97
C SER A 689 -30.89 23.42 -3.15
N ARG A 690 -30.74 22.43 -2.27
CA ARG A 690 -29.69 21.39 -2.38
C ARG A 690 -29.79 20.61 -3.68
N ALA A 691 -30.99 20.27 -4.12
CA ALA A 691 -31.20 19.62 -5.40
C ALA A 691 -30.84 20.50 -6.62
N LYS A 692 -30.99 21.83 -6.52
CA LYS A 692 -30.51 22.76 -7.55
C LYS A 692 -28.99 22.84 -7.55
N ASP A 693 -28.38 22.97 -6.38
CA ASP A 693 -26.92 23.04 -6.20
C ASP A 693 -26.23 21.76 -6.70
N ALA A 694 -26.87 20.61 -6.50
CA ALA A 694 -26.40 19.31 -7.00
C ALA A 694 -26.75 19.06 -8.49
N HIS A 695 -27.39 20.01 -9.17
CA HIS A 695 -27.83 19.90 -10.57
C HIS A 695 -28.75 18.70 -10.85
N ILE A 696 -29.59 18.32 -9.88
CA ILE A 696 -30.54 17.20 -10.00
C ILE A 696 -32.01 17.64 -10.04
N ALA A 697 -32.32 18.92 -9.78
CA ALA A 697 -33.69 19.44 -9.70
C ALA A 697 -34.55 19.05 -10.92
N ASP A 698 -34.07 19.29 -12.14
CA ASP A 698 -34.80 18.92 -13.36
C ASP A 698 -34.98 17.41 -13.52
N SER A 699 -34.01 16.63 -13.03
CA SER A 699 -34.07 15.17 -13.12
C SER A 699 -35.09 14.57 -12.17
N LEU A 700 -35.33 15.20 -11.01
CA LEU A 700 -36.33 14.78 -10.03
C LEU A 700 -37.77 14.90 -10.58
N THR A 701 -38.01 15.70 -11.62
CA THR A 701 -39.34 15.84 -12.26
C THR A 701 -39.70 14.68 -13.18
N ARG A 702 -38.73 13.82 -13.53
CA ARG A 702 -38.90 12.72 -14.50
C ARG A 702 -37.92 11.58 -14.25
N LEU A 703 -37.70 11.26 -12.98
CA LEU A 703 -36.64 10.35 -12.56
C LEU A 703 -36.98 8.90 -12.90
N ARG A 704 -36.04 8.19 -13.51
CA ARG A 704 -36.14 6.75 -13.76
C ARG A 704 -34.93 6.03 -13.19
N PHE A 705 -35.20 5.04 -12.36
CA PHE A 705 -34.18 4.16 -11.79
C PHE A 705 -33.85 3.01 -12.73
N ARG A 706 -32.60 2.54 -12.64
CA ARG A 706 -32.18 1.28 -13.24
C ARG A 706 -32.67 0.10 -12.40
N ARG A 707 -32.52 -1.12 -12.93
CA ARG A 707 -32.84 -2.35 -12.18
C ARG A 707 -32.03 -2.49 -10.89
N ASP A 708 -30.88 -1.84 -10.78
CA ASP A 708 -30.04 -1.82 -9.56
C ASP A 708 -30.64 -1.00 -8.41
N GLY A 709 -31.68 -0.19 -8.66
CA GLY A 709 -32.27 0.71 -7.66
C GLY A 709 -31.48 2.01 -7.48
N MET A 710 -30.53 2.31 -8.37
CA MET A 710 -29.68 3.49 -8.28
C MET A 710 -29.78 4.37 -9.55
N LYS A 711 -29.53 5.66 -9.36
CA LYS A 711 -29.36 6.64 -10.44
C LYS A 711 -28.25 7.62 -10.07
N ARG A 712 -27.20 7.67 -10.91
CA ARG A 712 -26.10 8.63 -10.78
C ARG A 712 -26.30 9.80 -11.74
N ILE A 713 -26.18 11.03 -11.26
CA ILE A 713 -26.34 12.27 -12.03
C ILE A 713 -25.27 13.25 -11.54
N GLY A 714 -24.26 13.53 -12.38
CA GLY A 714 -23.09 14.30 -11.94
C GLY A 714 -22.44 13.65 -10.71
N GLN A 715 -22.34 14.40 -9.62
CA GLN A 715 -21.79 13.94 -8.34
C GLN A 715 -22.86 13.36 -7.40
N ALA A 716 -24.14 13.43 -7.76
CA ALA A 716 -25.23 12.91 -6.96
C ALA A 716 -25.51 11.44 -7.26
N THR A 717 -25.74 10.65 -6.21
CA THR A 717 -26.28 9.30 -6.31
C THR A 717 -27.63 9.24 -5.61
N ILE A 718 -28.66 8.85 -6.35
CA ILE A 718 -30.03 8.74 -5.87
C ILE A 718 -30.37 7.26 -5.77
N LEU A 719 -30.88 6.86 -4.61
CA LEU A 719 -31.18 5.48 -4.24
C LEU A 719 -32.70 5.30 -4.10
N ASP A 720 -33.28 4.40 -4.87
CA ASP A 720 -34.68 3.97 -4.73
C ASP A 720 -34.78 2.95 -3.60
N VAL A 721 -35.19 3.44 -2.43
CA VAL A 721 -35.27 2.65 -1.19
C VAL A 721 -36.19 1.45 -1.36
N ARG A 722 -37.33 1.60 -2.05
CA ARG A 722 -38.28 0.49 -2.22
C ARG A 722 -37.67 -0.60 -3.10
N THR A 723 -37.03 -0.22 -4.20
CA THR A 723 -36.38 -1.19 -5.09
C THR A 723 -35.23 -1.90 -4.38
N LEU A 724 -34.41 -1.17 -3.61
CA LEU A 724 -33.32 -1.76 -2.83
C LEU A 724 -33.83 -2.73 -1.76
N LYS A 725 -34.84 -2.33 -0.98
CA LYS A 725 -35.46 -3.20 0.03
C LYS A 725 -36.13 -4.45 -0.55
N LYS A 726 -36.72 -4.38 -1.75
CA LYS A 726 -37.26 -5.56 -2.43
C LYS A 726 -36.18 -6.58 -2.81
N LYS A 727 -34.95 -6.14 -3.06
CA LYS A 727 -33.84 -7.01 -3.42
C LYS A 727 -33.20 -7.66 -2.20
N ILE A 728 -32.91 -6.84 -1.20
CA ILE A 728 -32.19 -7.21 0.03
C ILE A 728 -33.12 -7.88 1.06
N GLY A 729 -34.44 -7.73 0.88
CA GLY A 729 -35.43 -8.21 1.83
C GLY A 729 -35.48 -7.41 3.13
N ASP A 730 -36.16 -7.99 4.11
CA ASP A 730 -36.18 -7.52 5.50
C ASP A 730 -35.09 -8.19 6.33
N LEU A 731 -33.85 -8.16 5.82
CA LEU A 731 -32.65 -8.53 6.55
C LEU A 731 -31.99 -7.28 7.15
N PRO A 732 -32.51 -6.72 8.26
CA PRO A 732 -31.88 -5.59 8.94
C PRO A 732 -30.58 -6.03 9.61
N ILE A 733 -29.77 -5.03 9.97
CA ILE A 733 -28.55 -5.15 10.78
C ILE A 733 -28.82 -5.63 12.22
#